data_AF-A0A8C4IMF7-F1
#
_entry.id   AF-A0A8C4IMF7-F1
#
_cell.length_a   1.000
_cell.length_b   1.000
_cell.length_c   1.000
_cell.angle_alpha   90.00
_cell.angle_beta   90.00
_cell.angle_gamma   90.00
#
_symmetry.space_group_name_H-M   'P 1'
#
loop_
_entity.id
_entity.type
_entity.pdbx_description
1 polymer ?
#
loop_
_entity_poly.entity_id
_entity_poly.type
_entity_poly.pdbx_seq_one_letter_code
_entity_poly.pdbx_strand_id
1 'polypeptide(L)'
;MSLSEEQQDSRPPSRGKVKLEDQEEEEEEEEAMEKNTPLVALAPDASLPEELPTASTDVSASPAFQCLDEFLSLGKISQTKVAKLKSSFRLLHNTLKSTQDSEIQLLGEAKRCRAQLERLQNEVERTEEQSTSEQPESEVNELRQQLLRAYNELKAAEDREYKTQHKLKCLWEEKRYLEKENEIQPKPAELERRTKALQEKYEDLRKEVAQRQLEVRGLMEDVEAHEMQILKEQKELEDKKEIIELKEAEKARLISIPDQILKETERKRSKKGAALRKIEVLNTEISEMEQQVKEVELHNHSLRLKKEGLNEELQGLWAQVEASQRECRQLLKEQEVKREEEVELTGNRGILEMKLQNVMCDRKHLYESQSVQLKEKNRQMQALKRMEHVLATATEQLECTQSIYNELQAQLDALPKKEASIQQRMELQKEVDALKVSFEKQLSVAEEESQKKQQYGMIQGLLRESNCLREELHNLRCLTQIKAEERGQKHRELLRAEQLNQHIQQELLEKDLIIMDHNKLNTMLQRRVSQYCKLCQMIMEEKNKYVKLKQIASQTITELTEQVKVQENETEIQRTIVINKDRSLTKARMKISNSSKMRDKLLNDISKVAWKQHQISQECEDNKLELMKLTQMINLQEKSLLEMNKNHETAIQRRNLLGIQLLEHEEVLLNYYEKVNIQGAAITKGNMALETLEKEMKDLQLTINEEKRQIDLKKKEVPLKKKLEGEITMLQIELSEARDKTLEGLNRTVEYKELKGKDPSTVELVKKIEQLEVNLAESERQVLERELLVDQVTRLSKPLSEQAENCQQDRLSLAKKLNKLRTHIIDTNHRLMAISAELSMKQAAALSLQQEIKEKEHQMDRCQQQLEQGLPPCPEIEEEWRRMLRDKKRRQRDKEERERLAEEEEWNQLPNGEYTTAETRPNAYIPQTDTLPLPKPYGAQPPFRPSQPGASMRHIRKPTLKPLEI
;
A
#
# COMPACT_ATOMS: atom_id res chain seq x y z
N MET A 1 -49.84 -11.47 19.83
CA MET A 1 -51.14 -11.90 20.39
C MET A 1 -51.75 -12.86 19.39
N SER A 2 -51.99 -14.15 19.67
CA SER A 2 -51.68 -15.02 20.82
C SER A 2 -51.61 -16.47 20.28
N LEU A 3 -50.72 -17.38 20.73
CA LEU A 3 -50.90 -18.34 21.85
C LEU A 3 -52.30 -19.00 21.88
N SER A 4 -52.48 -20.33 22.03
CA SER A 4 -51.56 -21.49 22.06
C SER A 4 -52.39 -22.81 22.08
N GLU A 5 -51.78 -23.96 21.71
CA GLU A 5 -52.03 -25.38 22.17
C GLU A 5 -53.51 -25.95 22.15
N GLU A 6 -53.82 -27.26 22.05
CA GLU A 6 -53.39 -28.44 22.82
C GLU A 6 -53.55 -29.82 22.08
N GLN A 7 -52.71 -30.78 22.50
CA GLN A 7 -52.93 -32.23 22.78
C GLN A 7 -53.98 -33.11 22.02
N GLN A 8 -53.58 -34.35 21.65
CA GLN A 8 -53.94 -35.59 22.41
C GLN A 8 -53.26 -36.89 21.90
N ASP A 9 -53.29 -37.94 22.74
CA ASP A 9 -52.57 -39.23 22.65
C ASP A 9 -53.33 -40.38 21.94
N SER A 10 -52.60 -41.42 21.49
CA SER A 10 -53.06 -42.82 21.51
C SER A 10 -51.91 -43.85 21.32
N ARG A 11 -52.10 -45.11 21.75
CA ARG A 11 -51.03 -46.13 21.96
C ARG A 11 -51.44 -47.56 21.45
N PRO A 12 -50.70 -48.68 21.66
CA PRO A 12 -50.43 -49.69 20.60
C PRO A 12 -51.17 -51.04 20.78
N PRO A 13 -50.92 -52.02 19.89
CA PRO A 13 -50.16 -53.24 20.26
C PRO A 13 -49.02 -53.55 19.23
N SER A 14 -48.31 -54.68 19.13
CA SER A 14 -48.37 -56.03 19.73
C SER A 14 -46.96 -56.71 19.81
N ARG A 15 -46.87 -58.04 20.01
CA ARG A 15 -45.62 -58.83 20.16
C ARG A 15 -45.81 -60.30 19.70
N GLY A 16 -44.95 -60.89 18.85
CA GLY A 16 -45.20 -62.22 18.24
C GLY A 16 -43.99 -63.00 17.68
N LYS A 17 -43.26 -63.68 18.58
CA LYS A 17 -42.16 -64.67 18.46
C LYS A 17 -42.22 -65.81 17.39
N VAL A 18 -41.05 -66.48 17.21
CA VAL A 18 -40.80 -67.97 17.03
C VAL A 18 -40.93 -68.56 15.60
N LYS A 19 -40.11 -69.52 15.10
CA LYS A 19 -38.81 -70.17 15.52
C LYS A 19 -38.30 -71.10 14.37
N LEU A 20 -37.19 -71.82 14.60
CA LEU A 20 -36.63 -73.03 13.94
C LEU A 20 -35.68 -72.80 12.75
N GLU A 21 -34.79 -73.74 12.40
CA GLU A 21 -33.71 -74.46 13.14
C GLU A 21 -32.91 -75.35 12.13
N ASP A 22 -31.77 -75.90 12.57
CA ASP A 22 -30.87 -76.88 11.88
C ASP A 22 -30.11 -76.33 10.62
N GLN A 23 -28.80 -76.54 10.35
CA GLN A 23 -27.87 -77.70 10.42
C GLN A 23 -28.05 -78.66 9.21
N GLU A 24 -27.02 -79.23 8.55
CA GLU A 24 -25.58 -79.35 8.85
C GLU A 24 -24.71 -79.59 7.57
N GLU A 25 -23.37 -79.73 7.71
CA GLU A 25 -22.38 -80.26 6.73
C GLU A 25 -22.13 -79.44 5.42
N GLU A 26 -20.95 -79.47 4.77
CA GLU A 26 -19.71 -80.27 4.93
C GLU A 26 -18.47 -79.44 5.37
N GLU A 27 -17.41 -80.12 5.84
CA GLU A 27 -16.10 -79.56 6.23
C GLU A 27 -14.95 -80.13 5.36
N GLU A 28 -13.68 -79.91 5.78
CA GLU A 28 -12.43 -80.54 5.32
C GLU A 28 -11.83 -80.17 3.95
N GLU A 29 -10.77 -79.35 3.97
CA GLU A 29 -9.42 -79.85 3.64
C GLU A 29 -8.30 -78.97 4.29
N GLU A 30 -7.09 -79.53 4.35
CA GLU A 30 -5.81 -78.97 4.87
C GLU A 30 -5.69 -78.60 6.37
N GLU A 31 -5.21 -79.57 7.16
CA GLU A 31 -4.56 -79.35 8.45
C GLU A 31 -3.20 -78.60 8.36
N ALA A 32 -2.71 -78.15 9.52
CA ALA A 32 -1.31 -77.86 9.86
C ALA A 32 -0.64 -76.59 9.30
N MET A 33 -0.39 -75.61 10.19
CA MET A 33 0.95 -75.47 10.82
C MET A 33 0.99 -74.46 11.99
N GLU A 34 1.97 -74.68 12.88
CA GLU A 34 2.63 -73.79 13.87
C GLU A 34 1.85 -72.56 14.43
N LYS A 35 1.43 -72.56 15.71
CA LYS A 35 2.26 -72.34 16.92
C LYS A 35 3.22 -71.13 16.85
N ASN A 36 2.96 -70.11 17.69
CA ASN A 36 3.87 -69.56 18.73
C ASN A 36 3.72 -68.04 18.94
N THR A 37 2.98 -67.63 19.98
CA THR A 37 3.10 -66.31 20.63
C THR A 37 3.11 -66.49 22.15
N PRO A 38 4.11 -65.93 22.89
CA PRO A 38 4.26 -66.23 24.31
C PRO A 38 3.37 -65.35 25.20
N LEU A 39 2.61 -65.98 26.10
CA LEU A 39 2.00 -65.26 27.23
C LEU A 39 3.09 -64.86 28.24
N VAL A 40 3.21 -63.58 28.52
CA VAL A 40 3.92 -63.05 29.70
C VAL A 40 2.90 -62.89 30.82
N ALA A 41 3.14 -63.54 31.96
CA ALA A 41 2.23 -63.46 33.12
C ALA A 41 2.38 -62.12 33.85
N LEU A 42 1.27 -61.40 34.01
CA LEU A 42 1.15 -60.28 34.96
C LEU A 42 0.82 -60.85 36.35
N ALA A 43 1.40 -60.26 37.39
CA ALA A 43 1.07 -60.61 38.78
C ALA A 43 -0.28 -59.97 39.19
N PRO A 44 -1.12 -60.65 39.99
CA PRO A 44 -2.38 -60.07 40.47
C PRO A 44 -2.15 -58.93 41.48
N ASP A 45 -2.86 -57.83 41.29
CA ASP A 45 -2.81 -56.67 42.19
C ASP A 45 -3.82 -56.79 43.35
N ALA A 46 -3.52 -56.18 44.49
CA ALA A 46 -4.16 -56.52 45.77
C ALA A 46 -5.30 -55.57 46.18
N SER A 47 -6.54 -55.82 45.71
CA SER A 47 -7.72 -55.10 46.23
C SER A 47 -9.06 -55.87 46.16
N LEU A 48 -9.05 -57.20 46.29
CA LEU A 48 -10.27 -57.99 46.54
C LEU A 48 -10.09 -58.85 47.80
N PRO A 49 -11.06 -58.86 48.73
CA PRO A 49 -11.13 -59.89 49.75
C PRO A 49 -11.69 -61.16 49.09
N GLU A 50 -10.82 -62.08 48.68
CA GLU A 50 -11.26 -63.46 48.48
C GLU A 50 -11.80 -63.99 49.81
N GLU A 51 -13.09 -64.32 49.85
CA GLU A 51 -13.75 -64.90 51.01
C GLU A 51 -13.26 -66.33 51.23
N LEU A 52 -12.08 -66.46 51.85
CA LEU A 52 -11.60 -67.71 52.43
C LEU A 52 -12.72 -68.30 53.30
N PRO A 53 -13.32 -69.46 52.93
CA PRO A 53 -14.42 -70.02 53.70
C PRO A 53 -13.91 -70.35 55.10
N THR A 54 -14.48 -69.69 56.11
CA THR A 54 -13.97 -69.75 57.49
C THR A 54 -13.87 -71.18 57.97
N ALA A 55 -12.67 -71.58 58.43
CA ALA A 55 -12.32 -72.96 58.73
C ALA A 55 -12.98 -73.51 60.02
N SER A 56 -14.31 -73.64 59.99
CA SER A 56 -15.19 -74.05 61.08
C SER A 56 -16.39 -74.92 60.66
N THR A 57 -16.31 -75.65 59.54
CA THR A 57 -17.14 -76.86 59.37
C THR A 57 -16.53 -77.99 60.20
N ASP A 58 -17.25 -78.48 61.20
CA ASP A 58 -16.79 -79.61 62.03
C ASP A 58 -16.47 -80.82 61.14
N VAL A 59 -15.31 -81.46 61.35
CA VAL A 59 -14.75 -82.48 60.45
C VAL A 59 -15.67 -83.72 60.36
N SER A 60 -16.49 -83.92 61.39
CA SER A 60 -17.59 -84.88 61.45
C SER A 60 -18.61 -84.74 60.31
N ALA A 61 -18.85 -83.52 59.82
CA ALA A 61 -19.83 -83.19 58.79
C ALA A 61 -19.25 -83.15 57.37
N SER A 62 -17.96 -83.46 57.19
CA SER A 62 -17.35 -83.53 55.86
C SER A 62 -17.96 -84.68 55.03
N PRO A 63 -18.14 -84.52 53.70
CA PRO A 63 -18.71 -85.59 52.85
C PRO A 63 -17.92 -86.91 52.94
N ALA A 64 -16.60 -86.83 53.08
CA ALA A 64 -15.74 -88.01 53.30
C ALA A 64 -16.09 -88.78 54.59
N PHE A 65 -16.50 -88.08 55.65
CA PHE A 65 -16.98 -88.72 56.89
C PHE A 65 -18.34 -89.38 56.71
N GLN A 66 -19.23 -88.78 55.93
CA GLN A 66 -20.57 -89.29 55.62
C GLN A 66 -20.49 -90.56 54.76
N CYS A 67 -19.76 -90.52 53.64
CA CYS A 67 -19.54 -91.71 52.80
C CYS A 67 -18.87 -92.87 53.57
N LEU A 68 -17.99 -92.57 54.53
CA LEU A 68 -17.39 -93.58 55.41
C LEU A 68 -18.38 -94.20 56.41
N ASP A 69 -19.46 -93.50 56.80
CA ASP A 69 -20.58 -94.10 57.56
C ASP A 69 -21.54 -94.87 56.64
N GLU A 70 -21.78 -94.40 55.41
CA GLU A 70 -22.60 -95.13 54.42
C GLU A 70 -21.97 -96.48 54.04
N PHE A 71 -20.66 -96.54 53.82
CA PHE A 71 -19.96 -97.81 53.59
C PHE A 71 -19.95 -98.73 54.84
N LEU A 72 -20.21 -98.19 56.03
CA LEU A 72 -20.33 -98.94 57.29
C LEU A 72 -21.77 -99.45 57.50
N SER A 73 -22.79 -98.63 57.21
CA SER A 73 -24.20 -99.05 57.27
C SER A 73 -24.55 -100.05 56.16
N LEU A 74 -23.89 -99.97 55.00
CA LEU A 74 -23.91 -100.99 53.95
C LEU A 74 -23.04 -102.22 54.28
N GLY A 75 -22.43 -102.30 55.47
CA GLY A 75 -21.68 -103.46 55.95
C GLY A 75 -20.36 -103.77 55.23
N LYS A 76 -19.92 -102.93 54.28
CA LYS A 76 -18.76 -103.18 53.41
C LYS A 76 -17.42 -102.96 54.11
N ILE A 77 -17.40 -102.27 55.25
CA ILE A 77 -16.20 -101.96 56.02
C ILE A 77 -16.47 -102.15 57.52
N SER A 78 -15.56 -102.81 58.24
CA SER A 78 -15.70 -102.98 59.70
C SER A 78 -15.52 -101.66 60.47
N GLN A 79 -16.25 -101.51 61.58
CA GLN A 79 -16.20 -100.34 62.46
C GLN A 79 -14.76 -99.94 62.86
N THR A 80 -13.91 -100.91 63.18
CA THR A 80 -12.50 -100.68 63.56
C THR A 80 -11.64 -100.13 62.41
N LYS A 81 -11.99 -100.42 61.16
CA LYS A 81 -11.27 -99.93 59.97
C LYS A 81 -11.77 -98.54 59.55
N VAL A 82 -13.08 -98.29 59.64
CA VAL A 82 -13.65 -96.93 59.45
C VAL A 82 -13.17 -95.97 60.53
N ALA A 83 -13.13 -96.37 61.80
CA ALA A 83 -12.60 -95.54 62.88
C ALA A 83 -11.15 -95.09 62.63
N LYS A 84 -10.29 -95.98 62.08
CA LYS A 84 -8.91 -95.66 61.67
C LYS A 84 -8.84 -94.73 60.45
N LEU A 85 -9.71 -94.92 59.45
CA LEU A 85 -9.78 -94.02 58.30
C LEU A 85 -10.25 -92.62 58.71
N LYS A 86 -11.25 -92.54 59.60
CA LYS A 86 -11.76 -91.28 60.17
C LYS A 86 -10.73 -90.56 61.04
N SER A 87 -9.95 -91.27 61.87
CA SER A 87 -8.86 -90.64 62.62
C SER A 87 -7.71 -90.18 61.71
N SER A 88 -7.37 -90.95 60.67
CA SER A 88 -6.38 -90.56 59.66
C SER A 88 -6.81 -89.31 58.87
N PHE A 89 -8.07 -89.23 58.46
CA PHE A 89 -8.61 -88.07 57.74
C PHE A 89 -8.62 -86.81 58.63
N ARG A 90 -8.97 -86.94 59.92
CA ARG A 90 -8.84 -85.83 60.90
C ARG A 90 -7.39 -85.39 61.07
N LEU A 91 -6.44 -86.32 61.13
CA LEU A 91 -5.01 -86.00 61.22
C LEU A 91 -4.52 -85.25 59.96
N LEU A 92 -4.95 -85.69 58.77
CA LEU A 92 -4.62 -85.04 57.50
C LEU A 92 -5.24 -83.63 57.40
N HIS A 93 -6.50 -83.46 57.80
CA HIS A 93 -7.16 -82.17 57.81
C HIS A 93 -6.53 -81.20 58.82
N ASN A 94 -6.17 -81.68 60.02
CA ASN A 94 -5.49 -80.86 61.03
C ASN A 94 -4.08 -80.45 60.60
N THR A 95 -3.34 -81.31 59.89
CA THR A 95 -2.01 -80.97 59.36
C THR A 95 -2.09 -80.01 58.16
N LEU A 96 -3.09 -80.17 57.29
CA LEU A 96 -3.41 -79.17 56.25
C LEU A 96 -3.75 -77.81 56.87
N LYS A 97 -4.60 -77.78 57.90
CA LYS A 97 -4.93 -76.52 58.59
C LYS A 97 -3.70 -75.89 59.25
N SER A 98 -2.84 -76.67 59.93
CA SER A 98 -1.61 -76.11 60.52
C SER A 98 -0.59 -75.60 59.50
N THR A 99 -0.59 -76.15 58.28
CA THR A 99 0.29 -75.66 57.19
C THR A 99 -0.28 -74.41 56.53
N GLN A 100 -1.60 -74.30 56.38
CA GLN A 100 -2.25 -73.05 55.97
C GLN A 100 -2.09 -71.94 57.02
N ASP A 101 -2.25 -72.25 58.31
CA ASP A 101 -2.02 -71.29 59.40
C ASP A 101 -0.56 -70.80 59.43
N SER A 102 0.43 -71.67 59.14
CA SER A 102 1.84 -71.27 59.05
C SER A 102 2.16 -70.49 57.77
N GLU A 103 1.54 -70.83 56.64
CA GLU A 103 1.64 -70.07 55.39
C GLU A 103 1.08 -68.65 55.54
N ILE A 104 -0.07 -68.50 56.21
CA ILE A 104 -0.66 -67.20 56.55
C ILE A 104 0.27 -66.39 57.49
N GLN A 105 0.94 -67.04 58.45
CA GLN A 105 1.94 -66.37 59.29
C GLN A 105 3.16 -65.91 58.49
N LEU A 106 3.72 -66.76 57.63
CA LEU A 106 4.86 -66.43 56.76
C LEU A 106 4.52 -65.33 55.74
N LEU A 107 3.30 -65.33 55.18
CA LEU A 107 2.80 -64.24 54.34
C LEU A 107 2.60 -62.94 55.13
N GLY A 108 2.17 -63.03 56.39
CA GLY A 108 2.11 -61.90 57.32
C GLY A 108 3.50 -61.32 57.62
N GLU A 109 4.50 -62.18 57.78
CA GLU A 109 5.89 -61.78 58.00
C GLU A 109 6.53 -61.19 56.74
N ALA A 110 6.34 -61.80 55.57
CA ALA A 110 6.76 -61.23 54.29
C ALA A 110 6.14 -59.84 54.05
N LYS A 111 4.87 -59.62 54.43
CA LYS A 111 4.21 -58.30 54.40
C LYS A 111 4.82 -57.31 55.40
N ARG A 112 5.18 -57.73 56.63
CA ARG A 112 5.94 -56.87 57.58
C ARG A 112 7.32 -56.51 57.04
N CYS A 113 8.04 -57.46 56.45
CA CYS A 113 9.36 -57.24 55.87
C CYS A 113 9.31 -56.29 54.66
N ARG A 114 8.29 -56.39 53.79
CA ARG A 114 8.04 -55.38 52.75
C ARG A 114 7.77 -54.00 53.35
N ALA A 115 6.87 -53.89 54.31
CA ALA A 115 6.59 -52.62 54.98
C ALA A 115 7.80 -52.04 55.77
N GLN A 116 8.79 -52.85 56.13
CA GLN A 116 10.07 -52.38 56.68
C GLN A 116 11.06 -51.97 55.58
N LEU A 117 11.14 -52.70 54.46
CA LEU A 117 11.93 -52.29 53.29
C LEU A 117 11.41 -50.96 52.71
N GLU A 118 10.10 -50.82 52.54
CA GLU A 118 9.46 -49.58 52.07
C GLU A 118 9.76 -48.38 52.99
N ARG A 119 9.82 -48.59 54.31
CA ARG A 119 10.23 -47.56 55.29
C ARG A 119 11.71 -47.21 55.15
N LEU A 120 12.59 -48.20 55.04
CA LEU A 120 14.02 -47.99 54.85
C LEU A 120 14.32 -47.30 53.50
N GLN A 121 13.57 -47.62 52.44
CA GLN A 121 13.64 -46.90 51.16
C GLN A 121 13.17 -45.45 51.33
N ASN A 122 12.05 -45.21 52.02
CA ASN A 122 11.57 -43.87 52.37
C ASN A 122 12.52 -43.07 53.28
N GLU A 123 13.42 -43.73 54.01
CA GLU A 123 14.48 -43.09 54.80
C GLU A 123 15.73 -42.82 53.94
N VAL A 124 16.08 -43.73 53.02
CA VAL A 124 17.15 -43.52 52.03
C VAL A 124 16.80 -42.36 51.09
N GLU A 125 15.62 -42.36 50.48
CA GLU A 125 15.16 -41.27 49.59
C GLU A 125 15.21 -39.90 50.31
N ARG A 126 14.84 -39.84 51.60
CA ARG A 126 14.97 -38.61 52.42
C ARG A 126 16.40 -38.18 52.73
N THR A 127 17.36 -39.10 52.71
CA THR A 127 18.79 -38.76 52.87
C THR A 127 19.44 -38.38 51.52
N GLU A 128 18.93 -38.89 50.39
CA GLU A 128 19.31 -38.46 49.05
C GLU A 128 18.76 -37.05 48.71
N GLU A 129 17.50 -36.76 49.03
CA GLU A 129 16.90 -35.41 48.86
C GLU A 129 17.60 -34.32 49.71
N GLN A 130 18.26 -34.69 50.81
CA GLN A 130 18.93 -33.75 51.73
C GLN A 130 20.45 -33.62 51.53
N SER A 131 21.03 -34.31 50.54
CA SER A 131 22.50 -34.32 50.32
C SER A 131 22.97 -33.69 49.01
N THR A 132 22.08 -33.06 48.22
CA THR A 132 22.44 -32.31 46.99
C THR A 132 22.74 -30.82 47.24
N SER A 133 23.54 -30.54 48.28
CA SER A 133 24.06 -29.20 48.56
C SER A 133 25.60 -29.19 48.48
N GLU A 134 26.10 -28.73 47.33
CA GLU A 134 27.50 -28.47 46.99
C GLU A 134 28.45 -29.68 46.76
N GLN A 135 29.41 -29.43 45.85
CA GLN A 135 30.62 -30.21 45.55
C GLN A 135 30.49 -31.35 44.49
N PRO A 136 31.57 -31.63 43.72
CA PRO A 136 31.43 -31.73 42.26
C PRO A 136 31.35 -33.14 41.67
N GLU A 137 30.99 -33.18 40.39
CA GLU A 137 31.07 -34.35 39.52
C GLU A 137 32.49 -34.96 39.53
N SER A 138 32.56 -36.27 39.75
CA SER A 138 33.81 -37.04 39.81
C SER A 138 33.71 -38.21 38.84
N GLU A 139 34.80 -38.46 38.10
CA GLU A 139 34.96 -39.53 37.09
C GLU A 139 34.52 -40.90 37.60
N VAL A 140 34.64 -41.14 38.92
CA VAL A 140 34.19 -42.35 39.62
C VAL A 140 32.72 -42.69 39.34
N ASN A 141 31.84 -41.69 39.19
CA ASN A 141 30.42 -41.92 38.91
C ASN A 141 30.16 -42.31 37.44
N GLU A 142 30.88 -41.72 36.48
CA GLU A 142 30.81 -42.15 35.07
C GLU A 142 31.35 -43.57 34.91
N LEU A 143 32.51 -43.86 35.51
CA LEU A 143 33.11 -45.20 35.51
C LEU A 143 32.18 -46.24 36.15
N ARG A 144 31.44 -45.89 37.22
CA ARG A 144 30.40 -46.75 37.80
C ARG A 144 29.28 -47.06 36.81
N GLN A 145 28.78 -46.06 36.07
CA GLN A 145 27.75 -46.29 35.05
C GLN A 145 28.27 -47.15 33.88
N GLN A 146 29.51 -46.93 33.43
CA GLN A 146 30.13 -47.72 32.36
C GLN A 146 30.33 -49.18 32.79
N LEU A 147 30.83 -49.42 34.00
CA LEU A 147 30.98 -50.77 34.56
C LEU A 147 29.64 -51.51 34.65
N LEU A 148 28.56 -50.82 35.07
CA LEU A 148 27.23 -51.43 35.18
C LEU A 148 26.66 -51.84 33.82
N ARG A 149 26.89 -51.04 32.77
CA ARG A 149 26.51 -51.36 31.38
C ARG A 149 27.27 -52.59 30.88
N ALA A 150 28.59 -52.60 31.00
CA ALA A 150 29.43 -53.72 30.57
C ALA A 150 29.08 -55.04 31.28
N TYR A 151 28.77 -55.00 32.57
CA TYR A 151 28.38 -56.20 33.34
C TYR A 151 27.02 -56.77 32.88
N ASN A 152 26.06 -55.91 32.55
CA ASN A 152 24.76 -56.33 32.01
C ASN A 152 24.88 -56.89 30.59
N GLU A 153 25.76 -56.31 29.75
CA GLU A 153 26.03 -56.80 28.39
C GLU A 153 26.73 -58.16 28.39
N LEU A 154 27.71 -58.38 29.29
CA LEU A 154 28.36 -59.67 29.50
C LEU A 154 27.35 -60.75 29.87
N LYS A 155 26.51 -60.50 30.87
CA LYS A 155 25.51 -61.48 31.32
C LYS A 155 24.47 -61.80 30.25
N ALA A 156 24.09 -60.81 29.43
CA ALA A 156 23.25 -61.03 28.27
C ALA A 156 23.94 -61.85 27.16
N ALA A 157 25.27 -61.91 27.11
CA ALA A 157 26.01 -62.81 26.21
C ALA A 157 26.05 -64.24 26.75
N GLU A 158 26.34 -64.43 28.04
CA GLU A 158 26.30 -65.74 28.73
C GLU A 158 24.92 -66.42 28.57
N ASP A 159 23.83 -65.67 28.78
CA ASP A 159 22.44 -66.12 28.58
C ASP A 159 22.12 -66.54 27.13
N ARG A 160 22.86 -66.03 26.13
CA ARG A 160 22.71 -66.44 24.73
C ARG A 160 23.52 -67.71 24.47
N GLU A 161 24.75 -67.78 24.96
CA GLU A 161 25.60 -68.96 24.80
C GLU A 161 24.92 -70.21 25.40
N TYR A 162 24.44 -70.14 26.64
CA TYR A 162 23.73 -71.24 27.30
C TYR A 162 22.54 -71.76 26.47
N LYS A 163 21.75 -70.85 25.88
CA LYS A 163 20.62 -71.21 24.99
C LYS A 163 21.09 -71.90 23.71
N THR A 164 22.22 -71.47 23.12
CA THR A 164 22.79 -72.16 21.95
C THR A 164 23.33 -73.54 22.28
N GLN A 165 24.07 -73.70 23.38
CA GLN A 165 24.60 -74.99 23.84
C GLN A 165 23.47 -76.00 24.11
N HIS A 166 22.39 -75.57 24.79
CA HIS A 166 21.22 -76.41 25.01
C HIS A 166 20.59 -76.88 23.69
N LYS A 167 20.40 -75.97 22.72
CA LYS A 167 19.75 -76.30 21.44
C LYS A 167 20.60 -77.26 20.59
N LEU A 168 21.93 -77.11 20.63
CA LEU A 168 22.89 -78.03 20.01
C LEU A 168 22.78 -79.46 20.58
N LYS A 169 22.52 -79.58 21.89
CA LYS A 169 22.42 -80.87 22.58
C LYS A 169 21.16 -81.66 22.17
N CYS A 170 20.02 -80.99 22.07
CA CYS A 170 18.77 -81.62 21.61
C CYS A 170 18.91 -82.25 20.21
N LEU A 171 19.47 -81.50 19.25
CA LEU A 171 19.71 -81.97 17.88
C LEU A 171 20.67 -83.18 17.82
N TRP A 172 21.62 -83.27 18.76
CA TRP A 172 22.54 -84.41 18.87
C TRP A 172 21.84 -85.67 19.39
N GLU A 173 20.88 -85.50 20.29
CA GLU A 173 20.05 -86.59 20.82
C GLU A 173 19.07 -87.11 19.75
N GLU A 174 18.40 -86.23 19.01
CA GLU A 174 17.53 -86.59 17.87
C GLU A 174 18.24 -87.43 16.80
N LYS A 175 19.44 -87.00 16.35
CA LYS A 175 20.26 -87.76 15.38
C LYS A 175 20.52 -89.20 15.85
N ARG A 176 20.78 -89.38 17.14
CA ARG A 176 21.07 -90.68 17.77
C ARG A 176 19.82 -91.57 17.92
N TYR A 177 18.61 -91.02 17.87
CA TYR A 177 17.38 -91.81 17.77
C TYR A 177 17.16 -92.34 16.34
N LEU A 178 17.30 -91.48 15.33
CA LEU A 178 17.14 -91.85 13.92
C LEU A 178 18.16 -92.90 13.46
N GLU A 179 19.39 -92.85 13.97
CA GLU A 179 20.42 -93.87 13.72
C GLU A 179 20.01 -95.26 14.24
N LYS A 180 19.20 -95.34 15.31
CA LYS A 180 18.75 -96.63 15.88
C LYS A 180 17.53 -97.21 15.18
N GLU A 181 16.60 -96.38 14.68
CA GLU A 181 15.41 -96.91 13.98
C GLU A 181 15.79 -97.67 12.70
N ASN A 182 16.87 -97.25 12.03
CA ASN A 182 17.40 -97.93 10.85
C ASN A 182 17.92 -99.35 11.12
N GLU A 183 18.28 -99.70 12.37
CA GLU A 183 18.78 -101.04 12.73
C GLU A 183 17.65 -102.07 13.00
N ILE A 184 16.38 -101.66 13.03
CA ILE A 184 15.27 -102.47 13.60
C ILE A 184 14.29 -103.01 12.52
N GLN A 185 14.64 -102.95 11.23
CA GLN A 185 13.78 -103.52 10.18
C GLN A 185 13.84 -105.07 10.07
N PRO A 186 12.69 -105.76 9.88
CA PRO A 186 12.60 -107.23 9.86
C PRO A 186 13.02 -107.87 8.52
N LYS A 187 13.26 -109.18 8.53
CA LYS A 187 13.81 -109.95 7.41
C LYS A 187 12.79 -110.19 6.27
N PRO A 188 13.24 -110.29 4.99
CA PRO A 188 12.37 -110.17 3.82
C PRO A 188 11.29 -111.25 3.64
N ALA A 189 11.43 -112.44 4.24
CA ALA A 189 10.49 -113.54 4.04
C ALA A 189 9.07 -113.27 4.61
N GLU A 190 8.93 -112.37 5.58
CA GLU A 190 7.63 -111.94 6.09
C GLU A 190 7.03 -110.78 5.27
N LEU A 191 7.89 -109.93 4.70
CA LEU A 191 7.49 -108.88 3.76
C LEU A 191 6.86 -109.50 2.50
N GLU A 192 7.46 -110.53 1.89
CA GLU A 192 6.90 -111.19 0.70
C GLU A 192 5.48 -111.75 0.91
N ARG A 193 5.18 -112.27 2.11
CA ARG A 193 3.85 -112.78 2.44
C ARG A 193 2.83 -111.65 2.62
N ARG A 194 3.25 -110.55 3.26
CA ARG A 194 2.41 -109.35 3.40
C ARG A 194 2.18 -108.68 2.04
N THR A 195 3.17 -108.57 1.16
CA THR A 195 2.99 -107.97 -0.17
C THR A 195 2.05 -108.79 -1.04
N LYS A 196 2.08 -110.13 -1.00
CA LYS A 196 1.13 -110.95 -1.77
C LYS A 196 -0.32 -110.78 -1.29
N ALA A 197 -0.55 -110.85 0.01
CA ALA A 197 -1.88 -110.62 0.59
C ALA A 197 -2.38 -109.16 0.41
N LEU A 198 -1.47 -108.19 0.27
CA LEU A 198 -1.80 -106.81 -0.10
C LEU A 198 -2.06 -106.67 -1.61
N GLN A 199 -1.35 -107.41 -2.47
CA GLN A 199 -1.58 -107.42 -3.92
C GLN A 199 -2.96 -107.99 -4.28
N GLU A 200 -3.39 -109.07 -3.63
CA GLU A 200 -4.74 -109.64 -3.82
C GLU A 200 -5.83 -108.64 -3.39
N LYS A 201 -5.66 -108.00 -2.22
CA LYS A 201 -6.58 -106.92 -1.78
C LYS A 201 -6.56 -105.69 -2.68
N TYR A 202 -5.39 -105.34 -3.22
CA TYR A 202 -5.24 -104.23 -4.16
C TYR A 202 -5.91 -104.54 -5.51
N GLU A 203 -5.78 -105.77 -6.01
CA GLU A 203 -6.49 -106.27 -7.19
C GLU A 203 -8.02 -106.13 -7.03
N ASP A 204 -8.57 -106.53 -5.87
CA ASP A 204 -10.01 -106.47 -5.64
C ASP A 204 -10.52 -105.04 -5.38
N LEU A 205 -9.81 -104.24 -4.58
CA LEU A 205 -10.10 -102.81 -4.44
C LEU A 205 -10.00 -102.07 -5.79
N ARG A 206 -9.08 -102.47 -6.68
CA ARG A 206 -8.96 -101.88 -8.01
C ARG A 206 -10.15 -102.23 -8.92
N LYS A 207 -10.77 -103.40 -8.75
CA LYS A 207 -12.01 -103.78 -9.46
C LYS A 207 -13.20 -102.98 -8.91
N GLU A 208 -13.32 -102.85 -7.59
CA GLU A 208 -14.37 -102.05 -6.94
C GLU A 208 -14.26 -100.56 -7.29
N VAL A 209 -13.04 -100.00 -7.30
CA VAL A 209 -12.76 -98.63 -7.77
C VAL A 209 -13.08 -98.48 -9.27
N ALA A 210 -12.76 -99.46 -10.12
CA ALA A 210 -13.14 -99.40 -11.54
C ALA A 210 -14.67 -99.45 -11.76
N GLN A 211 -15.40 -100.16 -10.91
CA GLN A 211 -16.87 -100.17 -10.91
C GLN A 211 -17.44 -98.84 -10.41
N ARG A 212 -17.00 -98.32 -9.26
CA ARG A 212 -17.46 -96.99 -8.80
C ARG A 212 -17.07 -95.86 -9.75
N GLN A 213 -15.93 -95.96 -10.44
CA GLN A 213 -15.58 -95.00 -11.50
C GLN A 213 -16.50 -95.08 -12.73
N LEU A 214 -17.11 -96.24 -13.01
CA LEU A 214 -18.16 -96.37 -14.03
C LEU A 214 -19.49 -95.78 -13.54
N GLU A 215 -19.88 -96.08 -12.30
CA GLU A 215 -21.10 -95.55 -11.66
C GLU A 215 -21.04 -94.02 -11.52
N VAL A 216 -19.93 -93.47 -11.04
CA VAL A 216 -19.68 -92.02 -10.94
C VAL A 216 -19.69 -91.36 -12.32
N ARG A 217 -19.16 -91.99 -13.38
CA ARG A 217 -19.29 -91.43 -14.74
C ARG A 217 -20.74 -91.40 -15.23
N GLY A 218 -21.51 -92.47 -15.01
CA GLY A 218 -22.94 -92.48 -15.34
C GLY A 218 -23.71 -91.40 -14.58
N LEU A 219 -23.47 -91.27 -13.27
CA LEU A 219 -24.09 -90.23 -12.45
C LEU A 219 -23.62 -88.82 -12.82
N MET A 220 -22.38 -88.63 -13.26
CA MET A 220 -21.91 -87.35 -13.83
C MET A 220 -22.62 -87.04 -15.15
N GLU A 221 -22.74 -88.01 -16.06
CA GLU A 221 -23.45 -87.84 -17.34
C GLU A 221 -24.95 -87.51 -17.12
N ASP A 222 -25.60 -88.13 -16.12
CA ASP A 222 -26.96 -87.81 -15.69
C ASP A 222 -27.06 -86.42 -15.04
N VAL A 223 -26.10 -86.03 -14.19
CA VAL A 223 -26.05 -84.69 -13.57
C VAL A 223 -25.80 -83.60 -14.62
N GLU A 224 -24.84 -83.77 -15.52
CA GLU A 224 -24.59 -82.85 -16.64
C GLU A 224 -25.83 -82.73 -17.54
N ALA A 225 -26.55 -83.82 -17.79
CA ALA A 225 -27.81 -83.78 -18.53
C ALA A 225 -28.91 -83.00 -17.78
N HIS A 226 -29.04 -83.19 -16.47
CA HIS A 226 -29.98 -82.46 -15.62
C HIS A 226 -29.62 -80.97 -15.50
N GLU A 227 -28.36 -80.61 -15.29
CA GLU A 227 -27.87 -79.22 -15.29
C GLU A 227 -28.14 -78.55 -16.66
N MET A 228 -27.83 -79.24 -17.76
CA MET A 228 -28.11 -78.77 -19.12
C MET A 228 -29.61 -78.72 -19.45
N GLN A 229 -30.50 -79.27 -18.62
CA GLN A 229 -31.94 -79.04 -18.71
C GLN A 229 -32.39 -77.89 -17.79
N ILE A 230 -31.90 -77.84 -16.55
CA ILE A 230 -32.14 -76.74 -15.60
C ILE A 230 -31.70 -75.40 -16.22
N LEU A 231 -30.54 -75.33 -16.89
CA LEU A 231 -30.08 -74.12 -17.57
C LEU A 231 -30.99 -73.67 -18.73
N LYS A 232 -31.66 -74.61 -19.42
CA LYS A 232 -32.67 -74.28 -20.45
C LYS A 232 -33.94 -73.75 -19.81
N GLU A 233 -34.42 -74.41 -18.76
CA GLU A 233 -35.63 -74.01 -18.02
C GLU A 233 -35.45 -72.67 -17.30
N GLN A 234 -34.26 -72.41 -16.74
CA GLN A 234 -33.87 -71.11 -16.19
C GLN A 234 -33.82 -70.03 -17.27
N LYS A 235 -33.18 -70.29 -18.42
CA LYS A 235 -33.14 -69.31 -19.51
C LYS A 235 -34.53 -68.99 -20.05
N GLU A 236 -35.37 -70.02 -20.26
CA GLU A 236 -36.78 -69.84 -20.62
C GLU A 236 -37.56 -69.05 -19.56
N LEU A 237 -37.22 -69.16 -18.27
CA LEU A 237 -37.84 -68.39 -17.20
C LEU A 237 -37.38 -66.92 -17.23
N GLU A 238 -36.10 -66.66 -17.47
CA GLU A 238 -35.52 -65.32 -17.68
C GLU A 238 -36.17 -64.63 -18.89
N ASP A 239 -36.22 -65.28 -20.05
CA ASP A 239 -36.89 -64.79 -21.26
C ASP A 239 -38.37 -64.42 -20.97
N LYS A 240 -39.06 -65.22 -20.14
CA LYS A 240 -40.45 -64.97 -19.73
C LYS A 240 -40.58 -63.80 -18.72
N LYS A 241 -39.60 -63.60 -17.82
CA LYS A 241 -39.55 -62.43 -16.92
C LYS A 241 -39.34 -61.14 -17.70
N GLU A 242 -38.37 -61.10 -18.63
CA GLU A 242 -38.11 -59.91 -19.45
C GLU A 242 -39.35 -59.46 -20.23
N ILE A 243 -40.09 -60.43 -20.81
CA ILE A 243 -41.37 -60.15 -21.49
C ILE A 243 -42.41 -59.56 -20.53
N ILE A 244 -42.50 -60.03 -19.29
CA ILE A 244 -43.41 -59.48 -18.28
C ILE A 244 -43.00 -58.06 -17.89
N GLU A 245 -41.73 -57.82 -17.56
CA GLU A 245 -41.22 -56.50 -17.17
C GLU A 245 -41.42 -55.46 -18.29
N LEU A 246 -41.19 -55.84 -19.55
CA LEU A 246 -41.48 -54.98 -20.71
C LEU A 246 -42.97 -54.63 -20.81
N LYS A 247 -43.88 -55.58 -20.56
CA LYS A 247 -45.33 -55.34 -20.61
C LYS A 247 -45.84 -54.53 -19.42
N GLU A 248 -45.25 -54.68 -18.24
CA GLU A 248 -45.55 -53.80 -17.10
C GLU A 248 -45.00 -52.38 -17.31
N ALA A 249 -43.81 -52.24 -17.90
CA ALA A 249 -43.24 -50.94 -18.27
C ALA A 249 -44.07 -50.21 -19.34
N GLU A 250 -44.57 -50.92 -20.37
CA GLU A 250 -45.53 -50.36 -21.34
C GLU A 250 -46.81 -49.86 -20.66
N LYS A 251 -47.41 -50.69 -19.79
CA LYS A 251 -48.63 -50.37 -19.04
C LYS A 251 -48.44 -49.15 -18.12
N ALA A 252 -47.31 -49.07 -17.41
CA ALA A 252 -46.96 -47.93 -16.56
C ALA A 252 -46.75 -46.63 -17.37
N ARG A 253 -46.11 -46.72 -18.54
CA ARG A 253 -45.93 -45.57 -19.45
C ARG A 253 -47.28 -45.03 -19.93
N LEU A 254 -48.18 -45.90 -20.41
CA LEU A 254 -49.49 -45.50 -20.94
C LEU A 254 -50.36 -44.75 -19.92
N ILE A 255 -50.33 -45.14 -18.64
CA ILE A 255 -51.06 -44.46 -17.56
C ILE A 255 -50.50 -43.05 -17.28
N SER A 256 -49.21 -42.82 -17.52
CA SER A 256 -48.54 -41.55 -17.17
C SER A 256 -48.71 -40.40 -18.18
N ILE A 257 -49.14 -40.69 -19.43
CA ILE A 257 -49.14 -39.73 -20.54
C ILE A 257 -50.05 -38.51 -20.30
N PRO A 258 -51.32 -38.63 -19.89
CA PRO A 258 -52.20 -37.46 -19.69
C PRO A 258 -51.67 -36.51 -18.60
N ASP A 259 -51.09 -37.11 -17.57
CA ASP A 259 -50.59 -36.44 -16.38
C ASP A 259 -49.29 -35.66 -16.67
N GLN A 260 -48.45 -36.21 -17.58
CA GLN A 260 -47.30 -35.49 -18.13
C GLN A 260 -47.71 -34.29 -18.99
N ILE A 261 -48.76 -34.41 -19.83
CA ILE A 261 -49.25 -33.31 -20.69
C ILE A 261 -49.80 -32.14 -19.85
N LEU A 262 -50.52 -32.41 -18.76
CA LEU A 262 -50.96 -31.38 -17.82
C LEU A 262 -49.75 -30.68 -17.15
N LYS A 263 -48.81 -31.46 -16.61
CA LYS A 263 -47.59 -30.92 -15.98
C LYS A 263 -46.72 -30.12 -16.97
N GLU A 264 -46.63 -30.55 -18.23
CA GLU A 264 -45.98 -29.84 -19.33
C GLU A 264 -46.63 -28.47 -19.63
N THR A 265 -47.97 -28.43 -19.74
CA THR A 265 -48.70 -27.21 -20.07
C THR A 265 -48.69 -26.20 -18.92
N GLU A 266 -48.74 -26.65 -17.66
CA GLU A 266 -48.54 -25.79 -16.49
C GLU A 266 -47.10 -25.26 -16.37
N ARG A 267 -46.09 -26.10 -16.66
CA ARG A 267 -44.68 -25.66 -16.74
C ARG A 267 -44.49 -24.60 -17.83
N LYS A 268 -45.09 -24.78 -19.01
CA LYS A 268 -45.04 -23.80 -20.11
C LYS A 268 -45.77 -22.49 -19.73
N ARG A 269 -46.94 -22.57 -19.08
CA ARG A 269 -47.67 -21.40 -18.56
C ARG A 269 -46.87 -20.65 -17.48
N SER A 270 -46.25 -21.36 -16.56
CA SER A 270 -45.40 -20.81 -15.49
C SER A 270 -44.14 -20.15 -16.04
N LYS A 271 -43.46 -20.79 -17.00
CA LYS A 271 -42.31 -20.20 -17.73
C LYS A 271 -42.69 -18.90 -18.44
N LYS A 272 -43.86 -18.85 -19.10
CA LYS A 272 -44.39 -17.62 -19.72
C LYS A 272 -44.66 -16.52 -18.69
N GLY A 273 -45.28 -16.85 -17.55
CA GLY A 273 -45.52 -15.90 -16.46
C GLY A 273 -44.23 -15.33 -15.85
N ALA A 274 -43.21 -16.17 -15.65
CA ALA A 274 -41.90 -15.74 -15.18
C ALA A 274 -41.16 -14.85 -16.20
N ALA A 275 -41.29 -15.14 -17.51
CA ALA A 275 -40.73 -14.31 -18.56
C ALA A 275 -41.39 -12.93 -18.63
N LEU A 276 -42.72 -12.85 -18.51
CA LEU A 276 -43.45 -11.57 -18.48
C LEU A 276 -43.03 -10.70 -17.28
N ARG A 277 -42.94 -11.28 -16.07
CA ARG A 277 -42.44 -10.54 -14.90
C ARG A 277 -41.00 -10.05 -15.06
N LYS A 278 -40.13 -10.82 -15.75
CA LYS A 278 -38.77 -10.36 -16.08
C LYS A 278 -38.77 -9.18 -17.05
N ILE A 279 -39.68 -9.17 -18.04
CA ILE A 279 -39.86 -8.04 -18.95
C ILE A 279 -40.40 -6.81 -18.21
N GLU A 280 -41.36 -6.99 -17.29
CA GLU A 280 -41.88 -5.91 -16.43
C GLU A 280 -40.77 -5.29 -15.55
N VAL A 281 -39.95 -6.13 -14.89
CA VAL A 281 -38.80 -5.67 -14.08
C VAL A 281 -37.75 -4.95 -14.93
N LEU A 282 -37.37 -5.50 -16.10
CA LEU A 282 -36.43 -4.84 -17.01
C LEU A 282 -36.98 -3.50 -17.53
N ASN A 283 -38.29 -3.39 -17.77
CA ASN A 283 -38.91 -2.13 -18.17
C ASN A 283 -38.91 -1.09 -17.03
N THR A 284 -39.05 -1.50 -15.76
CA THR A 284 -38.86 -0.59 -14.62
C THR A 284 -37.40 -0.18 -14.46
N GLU A 285 -36.45 -1.11 -14.58
CA GLU A 285 -35.00 -0.80 -14.52
C GLU A 285 -34.59 0.17 -15.65
N ILE A 286 -35.09 -0.02 -16.88
CA ILE A 286 -34.89 0.92 -18.00
C ILE A 286 -35.48 2.30 -17.67
N SER A 287 -36.69 2.35 -17.10
CA SER A 287 -37.37 3.60 -16.73
C SER A 287 -36.61 4.38 -15.64
N GLU A 288 -36.07 3.67 -14.64
CA GLU A 288 -35.22 4.25 -13.58
C GLU A 288 -33.89 4.76 -14.13
N MET A 289 -33.25 3.99 -15.02
CA MET A 289 -31.99 4.39 -15.68
C MET A 289 -32.19 5.60 -16.61
N GLU A 290 -33.33 5.68 -17.31
CA GLU A 290 -33.72 6.88 -18.06
C GLU A 290 -33.89 8.12 -17.18
N GLN A 291 -34.44 7.98 -15.96
CA GLN A 291 -34.55 9.09 -15.01
C GLN A 291 -33.16 9.52 -14.52
N GLN A 292 -32.30 8.57 -14.13
CA GLN A 292 -30.92 8.86 -13.72
C GLN A 292 -30.11 9.56 -14.83
N VAL A 293 -30.29 9.19 -16.11
CA VAL A 293 -29.67 9.90 -17.25
C VAL A 293 -30.17 11.34 -17.32
N LYS A 294 -31.48 11.58 -17.22
CA LYS A 294 -32.07 12.94 -17.26
C LYS A 294 -31.59 13.82 -16.10
N GLU A 295 -31.45 13.26 -14.89
CA GLU A 295 -30.86 13.95 -13.73
C GLU A 295 -29.38 14.32 -13.97
N VAL A 296 -28.59 13.40 -14.51
CA VAL A 296 -27.17 13.63 -14.86
C VAL A 296 -27.03 14.66 -15.99
N GLU A 297 -27.93 14.69 -16.97
CA GLU A 297 -27.96 15.71 -18.02
C GLU A 297 -28.27 17.10 -17.48
N LEU A 298 -29.27 17.22 -16.59
CA LEU A 298 -29.61 18.47 -15.88
C LEU A 298 -28.44 18.95 -15.01
N HIS A 299 -27.76 18.04 -14.29
CA HIS A 299 -26.58 18.38 -13.50
C HIS A 299 -25.43 18.88 -14.39
N ASN A 300 -25.16 18.20 -15.50
CA ASN A 300 -24.16 18.61 -16.49
C ASN A 300 -24.53 19.91 -17.23
N HIS A 301 -25.80 20.28 -17.31
CA HIS A 301 -26.22 21.59 -17.80
C HIS A 301 -25.97 22.69 -16.75
N SER A 302 -26.33 22.45 -15.48
CA SER A 302 -26.03 23.36 -14.37
C SER A 302 -24.53 23.62 -14.20
N LEU A 303 -23.69 22.58 -14.34
CA LEU A 303 -22.23 22.72 -14.30
C LEU A 303 -21.67 23.52 -15.49
N ARG A 304 -22.28 23.45 -16.68
CA ARG A 304 -21.90 24.28 -17.84
C ARG A 304 -22.21 25.75 -17.59
N LEU A 305 -23.44 26.08 -17.16
CA LEU A 305 -23.82 27.45 -16.81
C LEU A 305 -22.93 28.05 -15.71
N LYS A 306 -22.56 27.26 -14.69
CA LYS A 306 -21.60 27.68 -13.65
C LYS A 306 -20.19 27.91 -14.20
N LYS A 307 -19.72 27.08 -15.13
CA LYS A 307 -18.42 27.28 -15.80
C LYS A 307 -18.43 28.52 -16.69
N GLU A 308 -19.55 28.80 -17.36
CA GLU A 308 -19.74 29.98 -18.21
C GLU A 308 -19.69 31.25 -17.34
N GLY A 309 -20.45 31.33 -16.25
CA GLY A 309 -20.38 32.46 -15.30
C GLY A 309 -19.00 32.66 -14.67
N LEU A 310 -18.33 31.58 -14.22
CA LEU A 310 -16.94 31.66 -13.73
C LEU A 310 -15.94 32.15 -14.79
N ASN A 311 -16.21 31.90 -16.07
CA ASN A 311 -15.39 32.38 -17.18
C ASN A 311 -15.66 33.87 -17.49
N GLU A 312 -16.90 34.35 -17.33
CA GLU A 312 -17.24 35.77 -17.38
C GLU A 312 -16.61 36.55 -16.21
N GLU A 313 -16.67 36.02 -14.98
CA GLU A 313 -15.96 36.56 -13.81
C GLU A 313 -14.45 36.64 -14.05
N LEU A 314 -13.85 35.58 -14.60
CA LEU A 314 -12.43 35.55 -14.96
C LEU A 314 -12.09 36.64 -16.00
N GLN A 315 -12.92 36.83 -17.03
CA GLN A 315 -12.73 37.87 -18.04
C GLN A 315 -12.85 39.28 -17.44
N GLY A 316 -13.77 39.50 -16.50
CA GLY A 316 -13.88 40.75 -15.74
C GLY A 316 -12.61 41.04 -14.93
N LEU A 317 -12.07 40.04 -14.23
CA LEU A 317 -10.81 40.17 -13.48
C LEU A 317 -9.61 40.43 -14.41
N TRP A 318 -9.53 39.77 -15.58
CA TRP A 318 -8.51 40.08 -16.58
C TRP A 318 -8.59 41.54 -17.05
N ALA A 319 -9.79 42.05 -17.37
CA ALA A 319 -9.97 43.44 -17.78
C ALA A 319 -9.56 44.44 -16.67
N GLN A 320 -9.83 44.13 -15.40
CA GLN A 320 -9.41 44.94 -14.25
C GLN A 320 -7.88 44.91 -14.02
N VAL A 321 -7.24 43.75 -14.21
CA VAL A 321 -5.78 43.61 -14.17
C VAL A 321 -5.14 44.39 -15.32
N GLU A 322 -5.69 44.36 -16.53
CA GLU A 322 -5.18 45.19 -17.62
C GLU A 322 -5.40 46.69 -17.39
N ALA A 323 -6.52 47.10 -16.78
CA ALA A 323 -6.80 48.50 -16.44
C ALA A 323 -5.76 49.03 -15.44
N SER A 324 -5.56 48.34 -14.31
CA SER A 324 -4.52 48.70 -13.33
C SER A 324 -3.11 48.67 -13.93
N GLN A 325 -2.79 47.74 -14.85
CA GLN A 325 -1.53 47.79 -15.59
C GLN A 325 -1.38 49.01 -16.52
N ARG A 326 -2.47 49.50 -17.12
CA ARG A 326 -2.46 50.74 -17.92
C ARG A 326 -2.22 51.96 -17.02
N GLU A 327 -2.87 52.01 -15.86
CA GLU A 327 -2.68 53.06 -14.84
C GLU A 327 -1.24 53.08 -14.31
N CYS A 328 -0.67 51.92 -13.93
CA CYS A 328 0.74 51.84 -13.51
C CYS A 328 1.71 52.32 -14.61
N ARG A 329 1.43 52.03 -15.89
CA ARG A 329 2.23 52.53 -17.03
C ARG A 329 2.06 54.04 -17.27
N GLN A 330 0.94 54.64 -16.87
CA GLN A 330 0.75 56.10 -16.90
C GLN A 330 1.51 56.77 -15.76
N LEU A 331 1.38 56.25 -14.53
CA LEU A 331 2.09 56.76 -13.35
C LEU A 331 3.62 56.69 -13.49
N LEU A 332 4.16 55.63 -14.11
CA LEU A 332 5.59 55.55 -14.42
C LEU A 332 6.04 56.66 -15.39
N LYS A 333 5.25 56.95 -16.42
CA LYS A 333 5.56 58.05 -17.36
C LYS A 333 5.45 59.43 -16.70
N GLU A 334 4.47 59.63 -15.83
CA GLU A 334 4.41 60.85 -15.02
C GLU A 334 5.61 61.00 -14.09
N GLN A 335 6.11 59.90 -13.52
CA GLN A 335 7.32 59.89 -12.71
C GLN A 335 8.57 60.16 -13.56
N GLU A 336 8.60 59.73 -14.82
CA GLU A 336 9.66 60.06 -15.77
C GLU A 336 9.67 61.56 -16.10
N VAL A 337 8.52 62.14 -16.47
CA VAL A 337 8.39 63.58 -16.75
C VAL A 337 8.75 64.43 -15.52
N LYS A 338 8.25 64.09 -14.33
CA LYS A 338 8.58 64.82 -13.09
C LYS A 338 10.07 64.76 -12.75
N ARG A 339 10.77 63.69 -13.11
CA ARG A 339 12.23 63.56 -12.96
C ARG A 339 12.99 64.44 -13.96
N GLU A 340 12.46 64.61 -15.17
CA GLU A 340 13.00 65.53 -16.18
C GLU A 340 12.79 66.99 -15.73
N GLU A 341 11.60 67.33 -15.22
CA GLU A 341 11.31 68.63 -14.58
C GLU A 341 12.26 68.93 -13.40
N GLU A 342 12.54 67.95 -12.52
CA GLU A 342 13.54 68.09 -11.44
C GLU A 342 14.97 68.35 -11.97
N VAL A 343 15.36 67.68 -13.06
CA VAL A 343 16.66 67.92 -13.72
C VAL A 343 16.72 69.34 -14.33
N GLU A 344 15.66 69.80 -14.99
CA GLU A 344 15.59 71.18 -15.48
C GLU A 344 15.61 72.20 -14.34
N LEU A 345 14.88 71.96 -13.24
CA LEU A 345 14.88 72.84 -12.06
C LEU A 345 16.25 72.90 -11.36
N THR A 346 16.98 71.79 -11.27
CA THR A 346 18.35 71.80 -10.73
C THR A 346 19.35 72.51 -11.67
N GLY A 347 19.22 72.36 -12.99
CA GLY A 347 19.98 73.12 -13.98
C GLY A 347 19.70 74.63 -13.88
N ASN A 348 18.43 75.02 -13.81
CA ASN A 348 18.00 76.41 -13.60
C ASN A 348 18.52 76.97 -12.26
N ARG A 349 18.54 76.17 -11.19
CA ARG A 349 19.13 76.57 -9.90
C ARG A 349 20.63 76.84 -10.04
N GLY A 350 21.38 76.00 -10.73
CA GLY A 350 22.81 76.22 -11.01
C GLY A 350 23.07 77.52 -11.80
N ILE A 351 22.22 77.83 -12.79
CA ILE A 351 22.28 79.09 -13.54
C ILE A 351 22.00 80.30 -12.62
N LEU A 352 21.05 80.18 -11.69
CA LEU A 352 20.73 81.23 -10.72
C LEU A 352 21.83 81.40 -9.65
N GLU A 353 22.42 80.31 -9.17
CA GLU A 353 23.58 80.32 -8.27
C GLU A 353 24.79 81.01 -8.92
N MET A 354 25.07 80.73 -10.20
CA MET A 354 26.13 81.40 -10.97
C MET A 354 25.83 82.89 -11.21
N LYS A 355 24.58 83.25 -11.54
CA LYS A 355 24.15 84.66 -11.63
C LYS A 355 24.31 85.39 -10.28
N LEU A 356 23.98 84.74 -9.17
CA LEU A 356 24.15 85.29 -7.82
C LEU A 356 25.64 85.47 -7.48
N GLN A 357 26.51 84.52 -7.82
CA GLN A 357 27.96 84.69 -7.67
C GLN A 357 28.49 85.89 -8.46
N ASN A 358 28.09 86.06 -9.72
CA ASN A 358 28.47 87.22 -10.52
C ASN A 358 28.03 88.53 -9.85
N VAL A 359 26.76 88.64 -9.43
CA VAL A 359 26.26 89.82 -8.70
C VAL A 359 26.98 90.06 -7.37
N MET A 360 27.44 89.00 -6.67
CA MET A 360 28.27 89.16 -5.48
C MET A 360 29.68 89.67 -5.80
N CYS A 361 30.29 89.23 -6.91
CA CYS A 361 31.57 89.74 -7.39
C CYS A 361 31.45 91.20 -7.84
N ASP A 362 30.42 91.55 -8.61
CA ASP A 362 30.13 92.92 -9.03
C ASP A 362 29.92 93.83 -7.82
N ARG A 363 29.14 93.37 -6.82
CA ARG A 363 28.95 94.09 -5.54
C ARG A 363 30.27 94.26 -4.79
N LYS A 364 31.16 93.27 -4.79
CA LYS A 364 32.49 93.36 -4.16
C LYS A 364 33.34 94.41 -4.87
N HIS A 365 33.41 94.38 -6.20
CA HIS A 365 34.14 95.38 -6.99
C HIS A 365 33.56 96.79 -6.86
N LEU A 366 32.24 96.94 -6.72
CA LEU A 366 31.61 98.21 -6.43
C LEU A 366 31.98 98.74 -5.03
N TYR A 367 32.01 97.88 -3.99
CA TYR A 367 32.50 98.26 -2.66
C TYR A 367 34.00 98.61 -2.66
N GLU A 368 34.83 97.86 -3.39
CA GLU A 368 36.25 98.15 -3.57
C GLU A 368 36.46 99.51 -4.25
N SER A 369 35.72 99.78 -5.34
CA SER A 369 35.72 101.07 -6.04
C SER A 369 35.23 102.22 -5.16
N GLN A 370 34.14 102.04 -4.41
CA GLN A 370 33.64 103.05 -3.46
C GLN A 370 34.64 103.31 -2.33
N SER A 371 35.34 102.27 -1.83
CA SER A 371 36.39 102.43 -0.83
C SER A 371 37.58 103.24 -1.36
N VAL A 372 38.00 102.99 -2.60
CA VAL A 372 39.04 103.80 -3.28
C VAL A 372 38.58 105.25 -3.49
N GLN A 373 37.36 105.47 -3.98
CA GLN A 373 36.78 106.82 -4.15
C GLN A 373 36.66 107.57 -2.82
N LEU A 374 36.30 106.88 -1.73
CA LEU A 374 36.19 107.49 -0.40
C LEU A 374 37.57 107.82 0.20
N LYS A 375 38.57 106.95 0.00
CA LYS A 375 39.97 107.26 0.35
C LYS A 375 40.51 108.46 -0.42
N GLU A 376 40.18 108.56 -1.70
CA GLU A 376 40.60 109.68 -2.55
C GLU A 376 39.86 110.98 -2.20
N LYS A 377 38.55 110.93 -1.93
CA LYS A 377 37.79 112.06 -1.35
C LYS A 377 38.38 112.52 -0.02
N ASN A 378 38.81 111.60 0.84
CA ASN A 378 39.45 111.96 2.12
C ASN A 378 40.83 112.59 1.92
N ARG A 379 41.63 112.14 0.94
CA ARG A 379 42.87 112.83 0.53
C ARG A 379 42.60 114.25 0.04
N GLN A 380 41.60 114.42 -0.81
CA GLN A 380 41.21 115.73 -1.33
C GLN A 380 40.69 116.65 -0.22
N MET A 381 39.91 116.13 0.73
CA MET A 381 39.50 116.87 1.94
C MET A 381 40.69 117.26 2.82
N GLN A 382 41.68 116.38 3.01
CA GLN A 382 42.89 116.71 3.77
C GLN A 382 43.76 117.75 3.04
N ALA A 383 43.86 117.68 1.71
CA ALA A 383 44.54 118.69 0.90
C ALA A 383 43.81 120.05 0.98
N LEU A 384 42.48 120.04 0.89
CA LEU A 384 41.64 121.24 1.03
C LEU A 384 41.80 121.85 2.43
N LYS A 385 41.76 121.06 3.51
CA LYS A 385 42.03 121.55 4.88
C LYS A 385 43.42 122.15 5.07
N ARG A 386 44.45 121.64 4.37
CA ARG A 386 45.78 122.26 4.37
C ARG A 386 45.75 123.62 3.64
N MET A 387 45.02 123.72 2.54
CA MET A 387 44.85 124.99 1.81
C MET A 387 44.00 126.00 2.60
N GLU A 388 42.95 125.55 3.33
CA GLU A 388 42.18 126.37 4.27
C GLU A 388 43.09 126.91 5.39
N HIS A 389 44.00 126.11 5.93
CA HIS A 389 44.91 126.54 7.00
C HIS A 389 46.04 127.47 6.48
N VAL A 390 46.49 127.28 5.24
CA VAL A 390 47.38 128.23 4.52
C VAL A 390 46.64 129.54 4.24
N LEU A 391 45.34 129.50 3.90
CA LEU A 391 44.50 130.69 3.77
C LEU A 391 44.32 131.40 5.12
N ALA A 392 44.03 130.67 6.20
CA ALA A 392 43.86 131.21 7.54
C ALA A 392 45.13 131.93 8.02
N THR A 393 46.29 131.28 7.87
CA THR A 393 47.59 131.90 8.23
C THR A 393 47.96 133.07 7.31
N ALA A 394 47.51 133.08 6.04
CA ALA A 394 47.64 134.24 5.17
C ALA A 394 46.69 135.39 5.56
N THR A 395 45.48 135.11 6.07
CA THR A 395 44.58 136.14 6.62
C THR A 395 45.06 136.67 7.97
N GLU A 396 45.62 135.82 8.85
CA GLU A 396 46.28 136.26 10.08
C GLU A 396 47.48 137.16 9.77
N GLN A 397 48.30 136.82 8.76
CA GLN A 397 49.37 137.70 8.27
C GLN A 397 48.84 139.01 7.69
N LEU A 398 47.71 138.97 6.96
CA LEU A 398 47.05 140.18 6.46
C LEU A 398 46.57 141.07 7.63
N GLU A 399 45.93 140.50 8.64
CA GLU A 399 45.51 141.20 9.87
C GLU A 399 46.70 141.80 10.62
N CYS A 400 47.83 141.11 10.73
CA CYS A 400 49.07 141.69 11.26
C CYS A 400 49.62 142.84 10.39
N THR A 401 49.55 142.77 9.06
CA THR A 401 49.92 143.92 8.22
C THR A 401 48.94 145.09 8.36
N GLN A 402 47.66 144.82 8.65
CA GLN A 402 46.66 145.84 8.95
C GLN A 402 46.86 146.45 10.35
N SER A 403 47.27 145.67 11.36
CA SER A 403 47.63 146.23 12.67
C SER A 403 48.87 147.11 12.58
N ILE A 404 49.90 146.70 11.83
CA ILE A 404 51.09 147.52 11.55
C ILE A 404 50.73 148.79 10.76
N TYR A 405 49.80 148.70 9.80
CA TYR A 405 49.27 149.89 9.11
C TYR A 405 48.54 150.83 10.08
N ASN A 406 47.72 150.30 10.98
CA ASN A 406 47.00 151.08 12.00
C ASN A 406 47.95 151.68 13.05
N GLU A 407 49.05 151.01 13.39
CA GLU A 407 50.12 151.54 14.26
C GLU A 407 50.92 152.65 13.57
N LEU A 408 51.21 152.51 12.27
CA LEU A 408 51.81 153.57 11.45
C LEU A 408 50.88 154.78 11.29
N GLN A 409 49.57 154.55 11.16
CA GLN A 409 48.54 155.60 11.18
C GLN A 409 48.51 156.30 12.54
N ALA A 410 48.48 155.55 13.66
CA ALA A 410 48.51 156.12 15.00
C ALA A 410 49.82 156.89 15.31
N GLN A 411 50.94 156.52 14.68
CA GLN A 411 52.20 157.28 14.76
C GLN A 411 52.19 158.53 13.88
N LEU A 412 51.43 158.53 12.78
CA LEU A 412 51.14 159.72 11.95
C LEU A 412 50.26 160.74 12.71
N ASP A 413 49.29 160.25 13.48
CA ASP A 413 48.37 161.06 14.29
C ASP A 413 49.02 161.61 15.60
N ALA A 414 50.31 161.31 15.86
CA ALA A 414 51.01 161.59 17.12
C ALA A 414 51.98 162.80 17.10
N LEU A 415 51.88 163.72 16.13
CA LEU A 415 52.66 164.99 16.12
C LEU A 415 51.76 166.25 16.00
N PRO A 416 51.91 167.26 16.89
CA PRO A 416 50.86 168.26 17.10
C PRO A 416 50.97 169.56 16.28
N LYS A 417 49.83 169.98 15.72
CA LYS A 417 49.39 171.38 15.53
C LYS A 417 47.88 171.41 15.90
N LYS A 418 47.37 172.24 16.83
CA LYS A 418 47.29 173.73 16.83
C LYS A 418 46.57 174.25 15.57
N GLU A 419 45.52 175.08 15.62
CA GLU A 419 44.84 175.90 16.65
C GLU A 419 43.29 175.69 16.53
N ALA A 420 42.34 176.21 17.34
CA ALA A 420 42.25 176.77 18.71
C ALA A 420 40.74 177.02 19.05
N SER A 421 40.45 177.75 20.15
CA SER A 421 39.15 178.28 20.60
C SER A 421 38.28 177.30 21.44
N ILE A 422 38.02 177.54 22.75
CA ILE A 422 37.21 178.60 23.41
C ILE A 422 35.70 178.29 23.29
N GLN A 423 34.90 178.16 24.38
CA GLN A 423 35.16 178.24 25.83
C GLN A 423 34.00 177.59 26.63
N GLN A 424 34.30 176.83 27.69
CA GLN A 424 33.78 177.09 29.05
C GLN A 424 34.35 176.11 30.10
N ARG A 425 34.67 176.65 31.30
CA ARG A 425 34.99 175.95 32.57
C ARG A 425 36.25 175.08 32.59
N MET A 426 37.39 175.75 32.73
CA MET A 426 38.53 175.23 33.51
C MET A 426 38.39 175.70 34.97
N GLU A 427 38.69 174.77 35.90
CA GLU A 427 39.57 174.94 37.08
C GLU A 427 39.23 176.02 38.14
N LEU A 428 39.64 175.89 39.42
CA LEU A 428 40.61 174.99 40.06
C LEU A 428 39.98 174.29 41.28
N GLN A 429 40.38 173.03 41.56
CA GLN A 429 40.81 172.63 42.91
C GLN A 429 41.60 171.31 42.86
N LYS A 430 42.92 171.44 42.91
CA LYS A 430 43.85 170.42 43.42
C LYS A 430 44.77 171.10 44.43
N GLU A 431 45.36 170.30 45.32
CA GLU A 431 46.35 170.73 46.33
C GLU A 431 45.76 171.72 47.38
N VAL A 432 46.36 171.92 48.55
CA VAL A 432 47.76 171.65 48.99
C VAL A 432 47.82 170.83 50.30
N ASP A 433 48.80 169.94 50.40
CA ASP A 433 49.22 169.29 51.64
C ASP A 433 50.03 170.23 52.58
N ALA A 434 49.42 170.69 53.68
CA ALA A 434 50.10 171.10 54.93
C ALA A 434 49.03 171.47 55.98
N LEU A 435 48.79 170.74 57.07
CA LEU A 435 49.62 170.29 58.20
C LEU A 435 49.38 171.11 59.49
N LYS A 436 49.35 170.32 60.57
CA LYS A 436 49.07 170.63 61.98
C LYS A 436 49.89 171.79 62.61
N VAL A 437 49.17 172.59 63.42
CA VAL A 437 49.57 173.10 64.77
C VAL A 437 50.59 174.23 64.88
N SER A 438 50.16 175.36 65.47
CA SER A 438 50.77 175.92 66.69
C SER A 438 49.81 176.81 67.51
N PHE A 439 49.26 176.19 68.56
CA PHE A 439 48.66 176.73 69.78
C PHE A 439 49.01 178.18 70.22
N GLU A 440 48.00 179.06 70.41
CA GLU A 440 47.87 179.82 71.67
C GLU A 440 46.44 180.35 72.00
N LYS A 441 46.27 180.68 73.28
CA LYS A 441 45.05 180.98 74.09
C LYS A 441 44.21 182.17 73.55
N GLN A 442 42.95 182.41 73.93
CA GLN A 442 42.28 182.47 75.26
C GLN A 442 40.75 182.28 75.09
N LEU A 443 39.87 181.95 76.06
CA LEU A 443 39.88 181.58 77.51
C LEU A 443 38.61 180.68 77.72
N SER A 444 38.02 180.32 78.88
CA SER A 444 38.08 180.74 80.30
C SER A 444 38.11 179.54 81.28
N VAL A 445 37.56 179.66 82.50
CA VAL A 445 37.75 178.72 83.63
C VAL A 445 36.46 178.57 84.49
N ALA A 446 36.42 177.52 85.35
CA ALA A 446 35.44 177.13 86.39
C ALA A 446 34.26 176.23 85.90
N GLU A 447 33.84 175.16 86.60
CA GLU A 447 34.13 174.69 87.97
C GLU A 447 33.97 173.13 88.06
N GLU A 448 34.74 172.44 88.92
CA GLU A 448 34.57 171.03 89.30
C GLU A 448 34.35 170.94 90.82
N GLU A 449 33.32 170.23 91.33
CA GLU A 449 33.46 169.42 92.58
C GLU A 449 32.26 168.49 92.96
N SER A 450 31.07 168.65 92.40
CA SER A 450 29.85 167.99 92.96
C SER A 450 29.63 166.51 92.65
N GLN A 451 30.28 165.91 91.65
CA GLN A 451 29.82 164.64 91.04
C GLN A 451 30.48 163.34 91.56
N LYS A 452 31.57 163.42 92.34
CA LYS A 452 32.44 162.27 92.67
C LYS A 452 31.83 161.17 93.56
N LYS A 453 30.57 161.29 94.01
CA LYS A 453 29.88 160.27 94.83
C LYS A 453 29.03 159.25 94.06
N GLN A 454 28.64 159.51 92.80
CA GLN A 454 27.74 158.59 92.06
C GLN A 454 28.47 157.43 91.37
N GLN A 455 29.75 157.60 91.02
CA GLN A 455 30.48 156.65 90.16
C GLN A 455 30.81 155.30 90.83
N TYR A 456 30.96 155.26 92.16
CA TYR A 456 31.39 154.04 92.87
C TYR A 456 30.34 152.92 92.88
N GLY A 457 29.05 153.25 92.77
CA GLY A 457 27.96 152.27 92.80
C GLY A 457 27.88 151.40 91.54
N MET A 458 28.10 152.00 90.36
CA MET A 458 27.98 151.30 89.07
C MET A 458 29.07 150.22 88.90
N ILE A 459 30.27 150.46 89.44
CA ILE A 459 31.43 149.56 89.32
C ILE A 459 31.16 148.20 90.02
N GLN A 460 30.46 148.18 91.17
CA GLN A 460 30.14 146.91 91.85
C GLN A 460 29.03 146.10 91.15
N GLY A 461 28.14 146.74 90.38
CA GLY A 461 27.14 146.02 89.58
C GLY A 461 27.80 145.21 88.46
N LEU A 462 28.59 145.91 87.64
CA LEU A 462 29.31 145.34 86.49
C LEU A 462 30.23 144.16 86.88
N LEU A 463 30.83 144.20 88.07
CA LEU A 463 31.66 143.10 88.58
C LEU A 463 30.89 141.82 88.91
N ARG A 464 29.60 141.91 89.29
CA ARG A 464 28.76 140.72 89.53
C ARG A 464 28.29 140.11 88.21
N GLU A 465 27.83 140.93 87.28
CA GLU A 465 27.44 140.52 85.92
C GLU A 465 28.62 139.84 85.20
N SER A 466 29.83 140.41 85.32
CA SER A 466 31.07 139.82 84.80
C SER A 466 31.47 138.48 85.44
N ASN A 467 30.89 138.10 86.59
CA ASN A 467 31.10 136.78 87.19
C ASN A 467 30.06 135.77 86.69
N CYS A 468 28.77 136.13 86.68
CA CYS A 468 27.71 135.28 86.14
C CYS A 468 27.98 134.90 84.68
N LEU A 469 28.37 135.87 83.84
CA LEU A 469 28.74 135.61 82.43
C LEU A 469 29.96 134.68 82.30
N ARG A 470 30.88 134.63 83.28
CA ARG A 470 32.01 133.69 83.28
C ARG A 470 31.59 132.28 83.67
N GLU A 471 30.64 132.13 84.59
CA GLU A 471 30.06 130.82 84.96
C GLU A 471 29.22 130.26 83.80
N GLU A 472 28.41 131.09 83.13
CA GLU A 472 27.70 130.71 81.91
C GLU A 472 28.64 130.28 80.79
N LEU A 473 29.72 131.05 80.52
CA LEU A 473 30.74 130.67 79.54
C LEU A 473 31.48 129.38 79.91
N HIS A 474 31.69 129.10 81.21
CA HIS A 474 32.26 127.83 81.66
C HIS A 474 31.30 126.67 81.42
N ASN A 475 30.03 126.80 81.81
CA ASN A 475 28.99 125.80 81.60
C ASN A 475 28.76 125.50 80.10
N LEU A 476 28.77 126.53 79.25
CA LEU A 476 28.69 126.38 77.79
C LEU A 476 29.91 125.65 77.21
N ARG A 477 31.13 125.90 77.73
CA ARG A 477 32.33 125.14 77.34
C ARG A 477 32.22 123.67 77.74
N CYS A 478 31.80 123.37 78.97
CA CYS A 478 31.62 122.00 79.46
C CYS A 478 30.55 121.24 78.65
N LEU A 479 29.40 121.87 78.35
CA LEU A 479 28.39 121.30 77.46
C LEU A 479 28.91 121.09 76.03
N THR A 480 29.72 122.02 75.50
CA THR A 480 30.35 121.88 74.18
C THR A 480 31.32 120.70 74.15
N GLN A 481 32.12 120.50 75.21
CA GLN A 481 33.04 119.38 75.33
C GLN A 481 32.29 118.04 75.45
N ILE A 482 31.28 117.93 76.33
CA ILE A 482 30.43 116.73 76.44
C ILE A 482 29.78 116.40 75.09
N LYS A 483 29.29 117.41 74.34
CA LYS A 483 28.75 117.20 72.99
C LYS A 483 29.81 116.93 71.91
N ALA A 484 31.09 117.21 72.15
CA ALA A 484 32.18 116.73 71.28
C ALA A 484 32.51 115.25 71.58
N GLU A 485 32.57 114.90 72.88
CA GLU A 485 32.85 113.53 73.34
C GLU A 485 31.71 112.56 72.97
N GLU A 486 30.44 112.94 73.14
CA GLU A 486 29.28 112.17 72.64
C GLU A 486 29.36 111.89 71.14
N ARG A 487 29.75 112.88 70.33
CA ARG A 487 29.90 112.72 68.87
C ARG A 487 31.08 111.79 68.57
N GLY A 488 32.20 111.95 69.28
CA GLY A 488 33.38 111.10 69.15
C GLY A 488 33.15 109.65 69.60
N GLN A 489 32.26 109.40 70.56
CA GLN A 489 31.83 108.06 70.95
C GLN A 489 30.87 107.48 69.92
N LYS A 490 29.82 108.20 69.54
CA LYS A 490 28.84 107.75 68.52
C LYS A 490 29.50 107.46 67.18
N HIS A 491 30.51 108.23 66.77
CA HIS A 491 31.30 107.94 65.57
C HIS A 491 32.14 106.65 65.71
N ARG A 492 32.76 106.41 66.89
CA ARG A 492 33.46 105.15 67.20
C ARG A 492 32.52 103.94 67.33
N GLU A 493 31.26 104.14 67.66
CA GLU A 493 30.24 103.08 67.68
C GLU A 493 29.71 102.79 66.28
N LEU A 494 29.43 103.84 65.48
CA LEU A 494 29.08 103.76 64.07
C LEU A 494 30.17 103.06 63.26
N LEU A 495 31.45 103.45 63.39
CA LEU A 495 32.56 102.79 62.69
C LEU A 495 32.69 101.30 63.06
N ARG A 496 32.47 100.94 64.33
CA ARG A 496 32.48 99.53 64.76
C ARG A 496 31.27 98.76 64.19
N ALA A 497 30.10 99.38 64.12
CA ALA A 497 28.93 98.79 63.49
C ALA A 497 29.10 98.64 61.96
N GLU A 498 29.74 99.60 61.30
CA GLU A 498 30.08 99.54 59.87
C GLU A 498 31.10 98.43 59.58
N GLN A 499 32.15 98.31 60.39
CA GLN A 499 33.13 97.22 60.30
C GLN A 499 32.49 95.84 60.51
N LEU A 500 31.63 95.68 61.52
CA LEU A 500 30.89 94.45 61.75
C LEU A 500 29.91 94.13 60.61
N ASN A 501 29.23 95.14 60.06
CA ASN A 501 28.34 94.97 58.90
C ASN A 501 29.13 94.57 57.64
N GLN A 502 30.31 95.16 57.40
CA GLN A 502 31.20 94.76 56.31
C GLN A 502 31.69 93.31 56.46
N HIS A 503 32.05 92.87 57.66
CA HIS A 503 32.40 91.47 57.92
C HIS A 503 31.20 90.52 57.74
N ILE A 504 30.01 90.87 58.24
CA ILE A 504 28.79 90.07 58.03
C ILE A 504 28.45 89.98 56.54
N GLN A 505 28.62 91.05 55.76
CA GLN A 505 28.44 91.02 54.30
C GLN A 505 29.48 90.13 53.60
N GLN A 506 30.75 90.15 54.04
CA GLN A 506 31.79 89.24 53.54
C GLN A 506 31.44 87.77 53.85
N GLU A 507 31.07 87.46 55.10
CA GLU A 507 30.65 86.12 55.50
C GLU A 507 29.41 85.64 54.73
N LEU A 508 28.41 86.50 54.50
CA LEU A 508 27.24 86.19 53.68
C LEU A 508 27.62 85.88 52.23
N LEU A 509 28.48 86.69 51.60
CA LEU A 509 28.98 86.43 50.25
C LEU A 509 29.76 85.10 50.18
N GLU A 510 30.56 84.76 51.19
CA GLU A 510 31.19 83.44 51.29
C GLU A 510 30.17 82.31 51.41
N LYS A 511 29.12 82.47 52.23
CA LYS A 511 28.07 81.44 52.37
C LYS A 511 27.27 81.29 51.08
N ASP A 512 26.95 82.39 50.40
CA ASP A 512 26.25 82.38 49.11
C ASP A 512 27.08 81.71 48.01
N LEU A 513 28.40 81.92 47.97
CA LEU A 513 29.31 81.19 47.08
C LEU A 513 29.33 79.68 47.40
N ILE A 514 29.43 79.31 48.68
CA ILE A 514 29.37 77.90 49.13
C ILE A 514 28.02 77.26 48.76
N ILE A 515 26.90 77.96 48.97
CA ILE A 515 25.55 77.51 48.61
C ILE A 515 25.43 77.37 47.08
N MET A 516 25.98 78.31 46.31
CA MET A 516 26.01 78.25 44.85
C MET A 516 26.75 77.01 44.36
N ASP A 517 27.90 76.68 44.94
CA ASP A 517 28.69 75.50 44.57
C ASP A 517 28.04 74.19 45.02
N HIS A 518 27.40 74.15 46.20
CA HIS A 518 26.57 73.01 46.59
C HIS A 518 25.36 72.83 45.67
N ASN A 519 24.76 73.91 45.15
CA ASN A 519 23.69 73.84 44.15
C ASN A 519 24.18 73.38 42.77
N LYS A 520 25.39 73.81 42.33
CA LYS A 520 26.05 73.25 41.13
C LYS A 520 26.31 71.75 41.29
N LEU A 521 26.81 71.32 42.45
CA LEU A 521 27.03 69.91 42.76
C LEU A 521 25.72 69.11 42.81
N ASN A 522 24.69 69.62 43.49
CA ASN A 522 23.38 68.97 43.58
C ASN A 522 22.73 68.82 42.20
N THR A 523 22.72 69.85 41.36
CA THR A 523 22.19 69.75 39.98
C THR A 523 23.01 68.81 39.10
N MET A 524 24.33 68.72 39.29
CA MET A 524 25.18 67.72 38.62
C MET A 524 24.87 66.29 39.08
N LEU A 525 24.70 66.06 40.39
CA LEU A 525 24.30 64.77 40.96
C LEU A 525 22.89 64.36 40.51
N GLN A 526 21.92 65.27 40.49
CA GLN A 526 20.56 65.02 39.99
C GLN A 526 20.56 64.64 38.50
N ARG A 527 21.37 65.31 37.66
CA ARG A 527 21.57 64.93 36.26
C ARG A 527 22.15 63.51 36.16
N ARG A 528 23.16 63.18 36.97
CA ARG A 528 23.80 61.86 37.00
C ARG A 528 22.86 60.75 37.49
N VAL A 529 22.04 61.02 38.51
CA VAL A 529 20.97 60.11 38.97
C VAL A 529 19.93 59.92 37.88
N SER A 530 19.47 60.98 37.21
CA SER A 530 18.53 60.86 36.08
C SER A 530 19.11 60.04 34.92
N GLN A 531 20.40 60.18 34.62
CA GLN A 531 21.10 59.35 33.64
C GLN A 531 21.13 57.87 34.07
N TYR A 532 21.47 57.56 35.33
CA TYR A 532 21.44 56.18 35.83
C TYR A 532 20.01 55.60 35.85
N CYS A 533 18.99 56.37 36.24
CA CYS A 533 17.59 55.93 36.18
C CYS A 533 17.17 55.55 34.74
N LYS A 534 17.55 56.36 33.74
CA LYS A 534 17.30 56.06 32.33
C LYS A 534 18.04 54.81 31.86
N LEU A 535 19.31 54.64 32.23
CA LEU A 535 20.06 53.43 31.92
C LEU A 535 19.44 52.18 32.56
N CYS A 536 19.00 52.26 33.82
CA CYS A 536 18.28 51.17 34.49
C CYS A 536 16.92 50.87 33.82
N GLN A 537 16.19 51.88 33.37
CA GLN A 537 14.96 51.71 32.59
C GLN A 537 15.23 50.99 31.27
N MET A 538 16.23 51.43 30.49
CA MET A 538 16.65 50.74 29.26
C MET A 538 17.07 49.29 29.52
N ILE A 539 17.84 49.03 30.58
CA ILE A 539 18.24 47.66 30.96
C ILE A 539 17.02 46.81 31.36
N MET A 540 16.01 47.38 32.01
CA MET A 540 14.75 46.68 32.31
C MET A 540 13.92 46.43 31.04
N GLU A 541 13.88 47.36 30.10
CA GLU A 541 13.22 47.19 28.80
C GLU A 541 13.89 46.09 27.97
N GLU A 542 15.22 46.09 27.87
CA GLU A 542 15.98 45.01 27.24
C GLU A 542 15.76 43.67 27.95
N LYS A 543 15.84 43.62 29.28
CA LYS A 543 15.52 42.41 30.06
C LYS A 543 14.11 41.90 29.74
N ASN A 544 13.12 42.80 29.62
CA ASN A 544 11.75 42.44 29.27
C ASN A 544 11.62 41.96 27.82
N LYS A 545 12.41 42.49 26.87
CA LYS A 545 12.52 41.93 25.51
C LYS A 545 13.10 40.51 25.55
N TYR A 546 14.20 40.29 26.26
CA TYR A 546 14.81 38.95 26.40
C TYR A 546 13.89 37.95 27.11
N VAL A 547 13.12 38.37 28.12
CA VAL A 547 12.11 37.51 28.77
C VAL A 547 10.98 37.13 27.80
N LYS A 548 10.47 38.08 27.01
CA LYS A 548 9.46 37.80 25.97
C LYS A 548 10.00 36.86 24.88
N LEU A 549 11.20 37.12 24.39
CA LEU A 549 11.88 36.27 23.39
C LEU A 549 12.11 34.85 23.95
N LYS A 550 12.54 34.73 25.21
CA LYS A 550 12.66 33.43 25.89
C LYS A 550 11.31 32.72 26.02
N GLN A 551 10.24 33.44 26.36
CA GLN A 551 8.91 32.85 26.47
C GLN A 551 8.42 32.33 25.12
N ILE A 552 8.55 33.12 24.04
CA ILE A 552 8.20 32.72 22.67
C ILE A 552 9.06 31.53 22.21
N ALA A 553 10.36 31.53 22.51
CA ALA A 553 11.23 30.40 22.23
C ALA A 553 10.80 29.13 22.98
N SER A 554 10.45 29.23 24.28
CA SER A 554 9.92 28.09 25.04
C SER A 554 8.59 27.58 24.50
N GLN A 555 7.68 28.48 24.09
CA GLN A 555 6.37 28.12 23.51
C GLN A 555 6.53 27.41 22.16
N THR A 556 7.32 27.98 21.25
CA THR A 556 7.63 27.35 19.95
C THR A 556 8.38 26.02 20.09
N ILE A 557 9.27 25.89 21.09
CA ILE A 557 9.88 24.59 21.42
C ILE A 557 8.82 23.57 21.88
N THR A 558 7.87 23.94 22.74
CA THR A 558 6.79 23.02 23.15
C THR A 558 5.88 22.63 21.98
N GLU A 559 5.48 23.60 21.15
CA GLU A 559 4.66 23.37 19.95
C GLU A 559 5.35 22.43 18.95
N LEU A 560 6.64 22.65 18.67
CA LEU A 560 7.44 21.76 17.82
C LEU A 560 7.63 20.38 18.45
N THR A 561 7.79 20.29 19.77
CA THR A 561 7.91 19.00 20.48
C THR A 561 6.60 18.20 20.42
N GLU A 562 5.45 18.87 20.44
CA GLU A 562 4.14 18.24 20.25
C GLU A 562 3.92 17.83 18.79
N GLN A 563 4.30 18.66 17.82
CA GLN A 563 4.27 18.30 16.40
C GLN A 563 5.16 17.08 16.08
N VAL A 564 6.36 16.99 16.66
CA VAL A 564 7.24 15.82 16.53
C VAL A 564 6.56 14.57 17.10
N LYS A 565 5.97 14.63 18.30
CA LYS A 565 5.22 13.50 18.87
C LYS A 565 4.02 13.07 18.02
N VAL A 566 3.30 14.01 17.41
CA VAL A 566 2.20 13.68 16.48
C VAL A 566 2.76 12.97 15.24
N GLN A 567 3.86 13.45 14.66
CA GLN A 567 4.52 12.80 13.53
C GLN A 567 5.08 11.42 13.89
N GLU A 568 5.67 11.24 15.07
CA GLU A 568 6.13 9.94 15.57
C GLU A 568 4.97 8.93 15.62
N ASN A 569 3.84 9.32 16.25
CA ASN A 569 2.62 8.52 16.29
C ASN A 569 2.09 8.20 14.87
N GLU A 570 2.07 9.18 13.96
CA GLU A 570 1.68 8.95 12.56
C GLU A 570 2.62 7.97 11.85
N THR A 571 3.93 8.05 12.06
CA THR A 571 4.87 7.08 11.49
C THR A 571 4.70 5.68 12.07
N GLU A 572 4.34 5.53 13.35
CA GLU A 572 4.07 4.22 13.96
C GLU A 572 2.75 3.61 13.47
N ILE A 573 1.71 4.44 13.30
CA ILE A 573 0.46 4.05 12.64
C ILE A 573 0.74 3.62 11.19
N GLN A 574 1.54 4.39 10.44
CA GLN A 574 1.92 4.03 9.06
C GLN A 574 2.75 2.74 9.00
N ARG A 575 3.74 2.55 9.89
CA ARG A 575 4.51 1.29 10.01
C ARG A 575 3.58 0.11 10.28
N THR A 576 2.62 0.27 11.19
CA THR A 576 1.62 -0.75 11.52
C THR A 576 0.71 -1.08 10.34
N ILE A 577 0.30 -0.07 9.55
CA ILE A 577 -0.45 -0.26 8.31
C ILE A 577 0.39 -1.02 7.28
N VAL A 578 1.66 -0.64 7.05
CA VAL A 578 2.58 -1.31 6.13
C VAL A 578 2.77 -2.78 6.51
N ILE A 579 3.09 -3.08 7.78
CA ILE A 579 3.24 -4.45 8.29
C ILE A 579 1.96 -5.28 8.04
N ASN A 580 0.78 -4.70 8.23
CA ASN A 580 -0.49 -5.39 7.97
C ASN A 580 -0.81 -5.55 6.48
N LYS A 581 -0.36 -4.62 5.61
CA LYS A 581 -0.41 -4.80 4.14
C LYS A 581 0.56 -5.87 3.68
N ASP A 582 1.78 -5.94 4.21
CA ASP A 582 2.76 -6.99 3.89
C ASP A 582 2.32 -8.37 4.39
N ARG A 583 1.71 -8.46 5.58
CA ARG A 583 1.03 -9.68 6.06
C ARG A 583 -0.13 -10.12 5.15
N SER A 584 -0.75 -9.18 4.43
CA SER A 584 -1.81 -9.46 3.45
C SER A 584 -1.23 -9.85 2.08
N LEU A 585 -0.17 -9.18 1.62
CA LEU A 585 0.55 -9.49 0.38
C LEU A 585 1.25 -10.85 0.44
N THR A 586 1.87 -11.20 1.56
CA THR A 586 2.47 -12.53 1.78
C THR A 586 1.40 -13.63 1.78
N LYS A 587 0.26 -13.44 2.47
CA LYS A 587 -0.91 -14.34 2.37
C LYS A 587 -1.42 -14.47 0.94
N ALA A 588 -1.49 -13.39 0.17
CA ALA A 588 -1.89 -13.42 -1.24
C ALA A 588 -0.87 -14.16 -2.13
N ARG A 589 0.44 -13.90 -1.97
CA ARG A 589 1.53 -14.62 -2.65
C ARG A 589 1.50 -16.12 -2.36
N MET A 590 1.25 -16.53 -1.11
CA MET A 590 1.07 -17.95 -0.74
C MET A 590 -0.16 -18.57 -1.41
N LYS A 591 -1.31 -17.88 -1.46
CA LYS A 591 -2.50 -18.34 -2.19
C LYS A 591 -2.22 -18.50 -3.69
N ILE A 592 -1.50 -17.56 -4.32
CA ILE A 592 -1.11 -17.63 -5.74
C ILE A 592 -0.13 -18.79 -5.98
N SER A 593 0.86 -18.99 -5.11
CA SER A 593 1.80 -20.12 -5.19
C SER A 593 1.08 -21.47 -5.10
N ASN A 594 0.16 -21.62 -4.15
CA ASN A 594 -0.65 -22.83 -4.00
C ASN A 594 -1.60 -23.04 -5.19
N SER A 595 -2.22 -21.96 -5.70
CA SER A 595 -3.03 -21.99 -6.91
C SER A 595 -2.22 -22.40 -8.15
N SER A 596 -0.96 -21.95 -8.26
CA SER A 596 -0.05 -22.44 -9.31
C SER A 596 0.18 -23.93 -9.14
N LYS A 597 0.70 -24.38 -7.99
CA LYS A 597 0.95 -25.82 -7.73
C LYS A 597 -0.27 -26.70 -7.98
N MET A 598 -1.48 -26.19 -7.75
CA MET A 598 -2.73 -26.88 -8.08
C MET A 598 -3.01 -26.91 -9.59
N ARG A 599 -2.88 -25.78 -10.29
CA ARG A 599 -2.98 -25.71 -11.76
C ARG A 599 -1.95 -26.61 -12.44
N ASP A 600 -0.73 -26.64 -11.92
CA ASP A 600 0.40 -27.37 -12.49
C ASP A 600 0.24 -28.89 -12.27
N LYS A 601 -0.40 -29.31 -11.16
CA LYS A 601 -0.95 -30.68 -11.01
C LYS A 601 -2.05 -30.97 -12.02
N LEU A 602 -3.07 -30.11 -12.12
CA LEU A 602 -4.19 -30.31 -13.05
C LEU A 602 -3.73 -30.37 -14.52
N LEU A 603 -2.72 -29.59 -14.92
CA LEU A 603 -2.10 -29.68 -16.25
C LEU A 603 -1.39 -31.02 -16.48
N ASN A 604 -0.68 -31.55 -15.48
CA ASN A 604 -0.10 -32.89 -15.54
C ASN A 604 -1.18 -33.98 -15.62
N ASP A 605 -2.28 -33.85 -14.88
CA ASP A 605 -3.37 -34.83 -14.90
C ASP A 605 -4.18 -34.77 -16.20
N ILE A 606 -4.44 -33.57 -16.74
CA ILE A 606 -4.96 -33.38 -18.11
C ILE A 606 -4.04 -34.02 -19.13
N SER A 607 -2.71 -33.87 -19.00
CA SER A 607 -1.73 -34.47 -19.92
C SER A 607 -1.76 -36.00 -19.86
N LYS A 608 -1.92 -36.61 -18.67
CA LYS A 608 -2.11 -38.07 -18.52
C LYS A 608 -3.42 -38.54 -19.16
N VAL A 609 -4.51 -37.80 -18.98
CA VAL A 609 -5.83 -38.13 -19.57
C VAL A 609 -5.78 -38.01 -21.08
N ALA A 610 -5.17 -36.95 -21.63
CA ALA A 610 -4.96 -36.77 -23.06
C ALA A 610 -4.10 -37.89 -23.66
N TRP A 611 -3.03 -38.31 -22.97
CA TRP A 611 -2.21 -39.45 -23.40
C TRP A 611 -3.00 -40.76 -23.41
N LYS A 612 -3.77 -41.06 -22.35
CA LYS A 612 -4.66 -42.24 -22.33
C LYS A 612 -5.73 -42.19 -23.42
N GLN A 613 -6.33 -41.02 -23.68
CA GLN A 613 -7.31 -40.85 -24.75
C GLN A 613 -6.66 -41.06 -26.12
N HIS A 614 -5.41 -40.64 -26.32
CA HIS A 614 -4.67 -40.87 -27.55
C HIS A 614 -4.32 -42.36 -27.74
N GLN A 615 -3.98 -43.07 -26.67
CA GLN A 615 -3.79 -44.53 -26.67
C GLN A 615 -5.10 -45.25 -27.06
N ILE A 616 -6.21 -44.96 -26.36
CA ILE A 616 -7.52 -45.58 -26.64
C ILE A 616 -7.98 -45.25 -28.08
N SER A 617 -7.72 -44.04 -28.57
CA SER A 617 -8.04 -43.68 -29.96
C SER A 617 -7.25 -44.51 -30.97
N GLN A 618 -5.97 -44.79 -30.68
CA GLN A 618 -5.14 -45.64 -31.54
C GLN A 618 -5.60 -47.11 -31.49
N GLU A 619 -5.88 -47.63 -30.29
CA GLU A 619 -6.51 -48.96 -30.12
C GLU A 619 -7.85 -49.06 -30.88
N CYS A 620 -8.65 -47.98 -30.93
CA CYS A 620 -9.86 -47.94 -31.75
C CYS A 620 -9.60 -47.93 -33.26
N GLU A 621 -8.54 -47.27 -33.76
CA GLU A 621 -8.17 -47.35 -35.19
C GLU A 621 -7.61 -48.73 -35.56
N ASP A 622 -6.79 -49.34 -34.69
CA ASP A 622 -6.29 -50.70 -34.90
C ASP A 622 -7.45 -51.71 -34.95
N ASN A 623 -8.39 -51.63 -34.00
CA ASN A 623 -9.62 -52.44 -34.00
C ASN A 623 -10.50 -52.21 -35.25
N LYS A 624 -10.60 -50.98 -35.77
CA LYS A 624 -11.29 -50.71 -37.05
C LYS A 624 -10.59 -51.40 -38.22
N LEU A 625 -9.25 -51.38 -38.26
CA LEU A 625 -8.48 -52.07 -39.30
C LEU A 625 -8.67 -53.59 -39.23
N GLU A 626 -8.81 -54.17 -38.03
CA GLU A 626 -9.16 -55.59 -37.89
C GLU A 626 -10.59 -55.90 -38.32
N LEU A 627 -11.57 -55.08 -37.90
CA LEU A 627 -12.95 -55.20 -38.38
C LEU A 627 -13.03 -55.11 -39.90
N MET A 628 -12.30 -54.20 -40.56
CA MET A 628 -12.27 -54.12 -42.02
C MET A 628 -11.70 -55.39 -42.67
N LYS A 629 -10.66 -56.02 -42.10
CA LYS A 629 -10.13 -57.32 -42.58
C LYS A 629 -11.17 -58.43 -42.41
N LEU A 630 -11.84 -58.50 -41.27
CA LEU A 630 -12.88 -59.49 -40.98
C LEU A 630 -14.10 -59.32 -41.89
N THR A 631 -14.59 -58.09 -42.07
CA THR A 631 -15.67 -57.79 -43.02
C THR A 631 -15.29 -58.13 -44.46
N GLN A 632 -14.04 -57.91 -44.88
CA GLN A 632 -13.57 -58.36 -46.20
C GLN A 632 -13.53 -59.88 -46.32
N MET A 633 -13.13 -60.60 -45.27
CA MET A 633 -13.13 -62.06 -45.24
C MET A 633 -14.55 -62.63 -45.31
N ILE A 634 -15.50 -62.06 -44.56
CA ILE A 634 -16.93 -62.41 -44.60
C ILE A 634 -17.48 -62.17 -46.01
N ASN A 635 -17.24 -61.00 -46.61
CA ASN A 635 -17.66 -60.68 -47.98
C ASN A 635 -17.09 -61.65 -49.04
N LEU A 636 -15.92 -62.25 -48.81
CA LEU A 636 -15.34 -63.27 -49.69
C LEU A 636 -16.01 -64.64 -49.48
N GLN A 637 -16.27 -65.03 -48.24
CA GLN A 637 -17.00 -66.26 -47.92
C GLN A 637 -18.45 -66.22 -48.41
N GLU A 638 -19.16 -65.10 -48.22
CA GLU A 638 -20.52 -64.88 -48.75
C GLU A 638 -20.57 -65.00 -50.28
N LYS A 639 -19.58 -64.45 -51.00
CA LYS A 639 -19.47 -64.63 -52.46
C LYS A 639 -19.26 -66.08 -52.84
N SER A 640 -18.39 -66.80 -52.12
CA SER A 640 -18.17 -68.24 -52.34
C SER A 640 -19.42 -69.08 -52.06
N LEU A 641 -20.22 -68.72 -51.05
CA LEU A 641 -21.49 -69.37 -50.73
C LEU A 641 -22.57 -69.06 -51.78
N LEU A 642 -22.65 -67.82 -52.28
CA LEU A 642 -23.54 -67.44 -53.37
C LEU A 642 -23.18 -68.14 -54.69
N GLU A 643 -21.90 -68.35 -54.97
CA GLU A 643 -21.44 -69.13 -56.12
C GLU A 643 -21.75 -70.63 -55.96
N MET A 644 -21.50 -71.20 -54.77
CA MET A 644 -21.89 -72.58 -54.45
C MET A 644 -23.40 -72.80 -54.58
N ASN A 645 -24.22 -71.85 -54.10
CA ASN A 645 -25.67 -71.93 -54.20
C ASN A 645 -26.15 -71.87 -55.66
N LYS A 646 -25.58 -71.00 -56.50
CA LYS A 646 -25.87 -71.00 -57.96
C LYS A 646 -25.46 -72.31 -58.64
N ASN A 647 -24.34 -72.89 -58.25
CA ASN A 647 -23.91 -74.20 -58.75
C ASN A 647 -24.87 -75.33 -58.30
N HIS A 648 -25.43 -75.22 -57.08
CA HIS A 648 -26.46 -76.15 -56.59
C HIS A 648 -27.82 -75.95 -57.29
N GLU A 649 -28.28 -74.71 -57.48
CA GLU A 649 -29.49 -74.38 -58.23
C GLU A 649 -29.42 -74.89 -59.69
N THR A 650 -28.31 -74.68 -60.38
CA THR A 650 -28.13 -75.17 -61.75
C THR A 650 -28.04 -76.71 -61.80
N ALA A 651 -27.51 -77.36 -60.76
CA ALA A 651 -27.57 -78.82 -60.63
C ALA A 651 -29.01 -79.32 -60.41
N ILE A 652 -29.81 -78.64 -59.57
CA ILE A 652 -31.25 -78.94 -59.39
C ILE A 652 -32.01 -78.73 -60.71
N GLN A 653 -31.77 -77.64 -61.43
CA GLN A 653 -32.39 -77.37 -62.73
C GLN A 653 -32.09 -78.47 -63.75
N ARG A 654 -30.81 -78.90 -63.86
CA ARG A 654 -30.40 -80.04 -64.71
C ARG A 654 -31.09 -81.34 -64.29
N ARG A 655 -31.12 -81.65 -62.98
CA ARG A 655 -31.81 -82.83 -62.44
C ARG A 655 -33.30 -82.81 -62.78
N ASN A 656 -33.97 -81.67 -62.62
CA ASN A 656 -35.40 -81.53 -62.87
C ASN A 656 -35.71 -81.68 -64.37
N LEU A 657 -34.88 -81.10 -65.25
CA LEU A 657 -35.05 -81.24 -66.70
C LEU A 657 -34.84 -82.68 -67.18
N LEU A 658 -33.83 -83.39 -66.64
CA LEU A 658 -33.65 -84.83 -66.87
C LEU A 658 -34.82 -85.65 -66.32
N GLY A 659 -35.39 -85.28 -65.17
CA GLY A 659 -36.58 -85.91 -64.61
C GLY A 659 -37.82 -85.76 -65.49
N ILE A 660 -38.02 -84.59 -66.11
CA ILE A 660 -39.09 -84.36 -67.09
C ILE A 660 -38.87 -85.23 -68.33
N GLN A 661 -37.65 -85.29 -68.87
CA GLN A 661 -37.33 -86.13 -70.03
C GLN A 661 -37.52 -87.63 -69.75
N LEU A 662 -37.26 -88.09 -68.53
CA LEU A 662 -37.54 -89.47 -68.13
C LEU A 662 -39.05 -89.75 -68.09
N LEU A 663 -39.87 -88.84 -67.56
CA LEU A 663 -41.33 -88.96 -67.57
C LEU A 663 -41.90 -88.94 -69.01
N GLU A 664 -41.39 -88.06 -69.88
CA GLU A 664 -41.73 -88.05 -71.32
C GLU A 664 -41.39 -89.39 -72.00
N HIS A 665 -40.27 -90.02 -71.64
CA HIS A 665 -39.90 -91.35 -72.12
C HIS A 665 -40.76 -92.47 -71.53
N GLU A 666 -41.17 -92.38 -70.27
CA GLU A 666 -42.11 -93.32 -69.64
C GLU A 666 -43.52 -93.24 -70.26
N GLU A 667 -44.04 -92.04 -70.54
CA GLU A 667 -45.29 -91.85 -71.28
C GLU A 667 -45.20 -92.47 -72.68
N VAL A 668 -44.09 -92.27 -73.40
CA VAL A 668 -43.86 -92.89 -74.71
C VAL A 668 -43.80 -94.42 -74.61
N LEU A 669 -43.17 -94.98 -73.58
CA LEU A 669 -43.16 -96.42 -73.32
C LEU A 669 -44.56 -96.99 -73.03
N LEU A 670 -45.35 -96.32 -72.18
CA LEU A 670 -46.74 -96.69 -71.91
C LEU A 670 -47.59 -96.70 -73.21
N ASN A 671 -47.45 -95.66 -74.04
CA ASN A 671 -48.07 -95.59 -75.37
C ASN A 671 -47.66 -96.75 -76.30
N TYR A 672 -46.44 -97.29 -76.18
CA TYR A 672 -46.02 -98.50 -76.92
C TYR A 672 -46.62 -99.77 -76.31
N TYR A 673 -46.66 -99.92 -74.99
CA TYR A 673 -47.32 -101.06 -74.34
C TYR A 673 -48.82 -101.14 -74.67
N GLU A 674 -49.54 -100.01 -74.67
CA GLU A 674 -50.94 -99.96 -75.10
C GLU A 674 -51.12 -100.41 -76.56
N LYS A 675 -50.28 -99.93 -77.48
CA LYS A 675 -50.31 -100.36 -78.89
C LYS A 675 -50.05 -101.86 -79.05
N VAL A 676 -49.09 -102.41 -78.32
CA VAL A 676 -48.80 -103.86 -78.32
C VAL A 676 -49.98 -104.65 -77.76
N ASN A 677 -50.62 -104.18 -76.68
CA ASN A 677 -51.80 -104.82 -76.10
C ASN A 677 -53.01 -104.79 -77.07
N ILE A 678 -53.25 -103.67 -77.76
CA ILE A 678 -54.29 -103.54 -78.79
C ILE A 678 -54.01 -104.47 -79.97
N GLN A 679 -52.76 -104.57 -80.43
CA GLN A 679 -52.36 -105.50 -81.49
C GLN A 679 -52.52 -106.96 -81.04
N GLY A 680 -52.15 -107.30 -79.80
CA GLY A 680 -52.38 -108.63 -79.22
C GLY A 680 -53.86 -109.00 -79.18
N ALA A 681 -54.73 -108.08 -78.76
CA ALA A 681 -56.18 -108.27 -78.75
C ALA A 681 -56.78 -108.41 -80.17
N ALA A 682 -56.20 -107.73 -81.17
CA ALA A 682 -56.58 -107.90 -82.56
C ALA A 682 -56.15 -109.27 -83.11
N ILE A 683 -54.94 -109.74 -82.76
CA ILE A 683 -54.41 -111.06 -83.15
C ILE A 683 -55.24 -112.19 -82.51
N THR A 684 -55.56 -112.12 -81.22
CA THR A 684 -56.40 -113.15 -80.58
C THR A 684 -57.80 -113.19 -81.18
N LYS A 685 -58.40 -112.03 -81.48
CA LYS A 685 -59.68 -111.97 -82.21
C LYS A 685 -59.58 -112.57 -83.62
N GLY A 686 -58.48 -112.34 -84.34
CA GLY A 686 -58.21 -112.96 -85.63
C GLY A 686 -58.05 -114.48 -85.55
N ASN A 687 -57.31 -114.98 -84.56
CA ASN A 687 -57.12 -116.41 -84.33
C ASN A 687 -58.44 -117.11 -83.97
N MET A 688 -59.29 -116.48 -83.14
CA MET A 688 -60.64 -117.00 -82.83
C MET A 688 -61.50 -117.13 -84.09
N ALA A 689 -61.40 -116.18 -85.04
CA ALA A 689 -62.12 -116.23 -86.31
C ALA A 689 -61.57 -117.30 -87.27
N LEU A 690 -60.24 -117.50 -87.30
CA LEU A 690 -59.62 -118.61 -88.02
C LEU A 690 -60.02 -119.96 -87.43
N GLU A 691 -60.08 -120.09 -86.10
CA GLU A 691 -60.56 -121.29 -85.42
C GLU A 691 -62.02 -121.64 -85.77
N THR A 692 -62.91 -120.65 -85.95
CA THR A 692 -64.29 -120.92 -86.41
C THR A 692 -64.32 -121.36 -87.87
N LEU A 693 -63.57 -120.70 -88.76
CA LEU A 693 -63.47 -121.11 -90.17
C LEU A 693 -62.83 -122.49 -90.35
N GLU A 694 -61.88 -122.86 -89.49
CA GLU A 694 -61.30 -124.20 -89.44
C GLU A 694 -62.31 -125.27 -88.99
N LYS A 695 -63.24 -124.94 -88.09
CA LYS A 695 -64.30 -125.85 -87.64
C LYS A 695 -65.31 -126.04 -88.78
N GLU A 696 -65.75 -124.94 -89.41
CA GLU A 696 -66.59 -124.97 -90.62
C GLU A 696 -65.96 -125.77 -91.77
N MET A 697 -64.65 -125.63 -92.01
CA MET A 697 -63.93 -126.46 -93.00
C MET A 697 -63.96 -127.96 -92.65
N LYS A 698 -63.85 -128.32 -91.37
CA LYS A 698 -63.89 -129.72 -90.91
C LYS A 698 -65.30 -130.30 -91.06
N ASP A 699 -66.34 -129.51 -90.77
CA ASP A 699 -67.73 -129.90 -90.97
C ASP A 699 -68.09 -130.05 -92.46
N LEU A 700 -67.65 -129.12 -93.31
CA LEU A 700 -67.78 -129.24 -94.77
C LEU A 700 -66.99 -130.44 -95.32
N GLN A 701 -65.84 -130.79 -94.72
CA GLN A 701 -65.09 -131.97 -95.12
C GLN A 701 -65.82 -133.27 -94.73
N LEU A 702 -66.60 -133.28 -93.64
CA LEU A 702 -67.46 -134.41 -93.26
C LEU A 702 -68.64 -134.57 -94.23
N THR A 703 -69.35 -133.50 -94.59
CA THR A 703 -70.47 -133.58 -95.55
C THR A 703 -70.01 -134.05 -96.94
N ILE A 704 -68.87 -133.53 -97.42
CA ILE A 704 -68.21 -134.01 -98.66
C ILE A 704 -67.90 -135.51 -98.62
N ASN A 705 -67.64 -136.10 -97.45
CA ASN A 705 -67.32 -137.52 -97.34
C ASN A 705 -68.56 -138.41 -97.28
N GLU A 706 -69.67 -137.95 -96.70
CA GLU A 706 -70.95 -138.67 -96.79
C GLU A 706 -71.54 -138.59 -98.21
N GLU A 707 -71.46 -137.45 -98.90
CA GLU A 707 -71.89 -137.34 -100.31
C GLU A 707 -71.15 -138.33 -101.23
N LYS A 708 -69.83 -138.50 -101.06
CA LYS A 708 -69.05 -139.52 -101.79
C LYS A 708 -69.58 -140.95 -101.56
N ARG A 709 -69.96 -141.27 -100.32
CA ARG A 709 -70.55 -142.57 -99.95
C ARG A 709 -71.93 -142.78 -100.60
N GLN A 710 -72.76 -141.73 -100.66
CA GLN A 710 -74.05 -141.77 -101.36
C GLN A 710 -73.86 -141.99 -102.87
N ILE A 711 -72.89 -141.32 -103.49
CA ILE A 711 -72.54 -141.48 -104.91
C ILE A 711 -72.17 -142.94 -105.25
N ASP A 712 -71.40 -143.64 -104.41
CA ASP A 712 -70.99 -145.02 -104.67
C ASP A 712 -72.09 -146.07 -104.45
N LEU A 713 -73.13 -145.74 -103.68
CA LEU A 713 -74.38 -146.52 -103.64
C LEU A 713 -75.19 -146.32 -104.92
N LYS A 714 -75.42 -145.06 -105.34
CA LYS A 714 -76.21 -144.69 -106.53
C LYS A 714 -75.68 -145.32 -107.83
N LYS A 715 -74.36 -145.53 -107.95
CA LYS A 715 -73.72 -146.16 -109.13
C LYS A 715 -74.18 -147.60 -109.41
N LYS A 716 -74.81 -148.31 -108.46
CA LYS A 716 -75.21 -149.72 -108.63
C LYS A 716 -76.60 -149.95 -109.23
N GLU A 717 -77.48 -148.94 -109.26
CA GLU A 717 -78.91 -149.11 -109.61
C GLU A 717 -79.27 -148.67 -111.05
N VAL A 718 -78.29 -148.16 -111.80
CA VAL A 718 -78.45 -147.51 -113.11
C VAL A 718 -79.31 -148.27 -114.15
N PRO A 719 -79.30 -149.62 -114.26
CA PRO A 719 -80.05 -150.31 -115.32
C PRO A 719 -81.58 -150.35 -115.17
N LEU A 720 -82.13 -150.20 -113.96
CA LEU A 720 -83.58 -150.35 -113.72
C LEU A 720 -84.35 -149.04 -113.54
N LYS A 721 -83.66 -147.90 -113.40
CA LYS A 721 -84.30 -146.56 -113.49
C LYS A 721 -84.61 -146.19 -114.96
N LYS A 722 -85.30 -147.08 -115.67
CA LYS A 722 -85.56 -147.02 -117.12
C LYS A 722 -87.05 -146.95 -117.49
N LYS A 723 -87.94 -146.76 -116.50
CA LYS A 723 -89.41 -146.67 -116.67
C LYS A 723 -90.16 -145.74 -115.68
N LEU A 724 -89.49 -145.05 -114.75
CA LEU A 724 -90.14 -144.38 -113.60
C LEU A 724 -89.71 -142.91 -113.41
N GLU A 725 -89.72 -142.12 -114.49
CA GLU A 725 -89.51 -140.66 -114.45
C GLU A 725 -90.69 -139.92 -115.09
N GLY A 726 -91.91 -140.34 -114.74
CA GLY A 726 -93.16 -139.82 -115.32
C GLY A 726 -93.95 -138.83 -114.46
N GLU A 727 -93.84 -138.87 -113.12
CA GLU A 727 -94.92 -138.35 -112.25
C GLU A 727 -94.53 -137.32 -111.18
N ILE A 728 -93.25 -137.18 -110.81
CA ILE A 728 -92.83 -136.22 -109.75
C ILE A 728 -92.66 -134.81 -110.34
N THR A 729 -93.82 -134.24 -110.65
CA THR A 729 -94.05 -132.91 -111.21
C THR A 729 -94.43 -131.88 -110.11
N MET A 730 -94.71 -130.65 -110.53
CA MET A 730 -95.59 -129.65 -109.88
C MET A 730 -95.17 -128.91 -108.59
N LEU A 731 -94.11 -129.26 -107.85
CA LEU A 731 -93.71 -128.50 -106.64
C LEU A 731 -92.33 -127.81 -106.74
N GLN A 732 -92.08 -127.25 -107.92
CA GLN A 732 -91.01 -126.28 -108.17
C GLN A 732 -91.64 -124.89 -108.33
N ILE A 733 -91.15 -123.89 -107.58
CA ILE A 733 -91.66 -122.50 -107.45
C ILE A 733 -92.83 -122.36 -106.45
N GLU A 734 -92.67 -121.49 -105.41
CA GLU A 734 -93.60 -120.37 -105.08
C GLU A 734 -93.25 -119.56 -103.81
N LEU A 735 -92.64 -120.13 -102.76
CA LEU A 735 -92.58 -119.46 -101.42
C LEU A 735 -91.17 -119.12 -100.90
N SER A 736 -90.62 -117.96 -101.29
CA SER A 736 -89.41 -117.38 -100.66
C SER A 736 -89.19 -115.87 -100.94
N GLU A 737 -89.70 -114.96 -100.09
CA GLU A 737 -89.39 -113.50 -100.04
C GLU A 737 -90.02 -112.86 -98.76
N ALA A 738 -89.56 -111.79 -98.08
CA ALA A 738 -88.22 -111.21 -97.76
C ALA A 738 -88.34 -110.02 -96.73
N ARG A 739 -87.21 -109.46 -96.20
CA ARG A 739 -87.00 -108.08 -95.59
C ARG A 739 -87.41 -107.80 -94.08
N ASP A 740 -86.92 -106.81 -93.29
CA ASP A 740 -85.77 -105.81 -93.30
C ASP A 740 -85.60 -104.88 -92.01
N LYS A 741 -84.45 -104.16 -91.85
CA LYS A 741 -84.19 -102.77 -91.22
C LYS A 741 -84.26 -102.54 -89.66
N THR A 742 -83.84 -101.47 -88.89
CA THR A 742 -83.05 -100.15 -88.90
C THR A 742 -82.95 -99.55 -87.43
N LEU A 743 -82.28 -98.46 -86.92
CA LEU A 743 -81.36 -97.33 -87.36
C LEU A 743 -80.40 -96.71 -86.23
N GLU A 744 -80.35 -95.37 -85.90
CA GLU A 744 -79.11 -94.59 -85.51
C GLU A 744 -79.28 -93.23 -84.71
N GLY A 745 -78.22 -92.64 -84.05
CA GLY A 745 -78.03 -91.16 -83.78
C GLY A 745 -77.39 -90.63 -82.43
N LEU A 746 -76.76 -89.40 -82.38
CA LEU A 746 -76.68 -88.39 -81.23
C LEU A 746 -75.72 -87.12 -81.37
N ASN A 747 -75.76 -86.12 -80.43
CA ASN A 747 -75.30 -84.68 -80.53
C ASN A 747 -74.34 -84.12 -79.40
N ARG A 748 -73.84 -82.83 -79.46
CA ARG A 748 -73.10 -82.08 -78.37
C ARG A 748 -73.05 -80.49 -78.37
N THR A 749 -73.21 -79.88 -77.16
CA THR A 749 -72.54 -78.69 -76.48
C THR A 749 -72.52 -77.19 -76.96
N VAL A 750 -72.60 -76.22 -76.00
CA VAL A 750 -71.68 -75.04 -75.67
C VAL A 750 -72.38 -73.82 -74.95
N GLU A 751 -71.63 -72.98 -74.19
CA GLU A 751 -72.05 -71.83 -73.34
C GLU A 751 -71.65 -70.39 -73.83
N TYR A 752 -71.68 -69.37 -72.94
CA TYR A 752 -71.66 -67.90 -73.15
C TYR A 752 -70.26 -67.20 -73.24
N LYS A 753 -70.25 -65.85 -73.39
CA LYS A 753 -69.08 -64.94 -73.35
C LYS A 753 -69.34 -63.67 -72.51
N GLU A 754 -68.29 -63.13 -71.88
CA GLU A 754 -68.25 -61.81 -71.21
C GLU A 754 -67.13 -60.88 -71.79
N LEU A 755 -67.10 -59.61 -71.34
CA LEU A 755 -66.09 -58.59 -71.67
C LEU A 755 -65.52 -57.91 -70.40
N LYS A 756 -64.38 -57.19 -70.54
CA LYS A 756 -63.39 -56.97 -69.46
C LYS A 756 -63.49 -55.64 -68.69
N GLY A 757 -63.03 -55.65 -67.43
CA GLY A 757 -62.45 -54.51 -66.69
C GLY A 757 -62.12 -54.84 -65.22
N LYS A 758 -60.97 -54.39 -64.69
CA LYS A 758 -60.61 -54.40 -63.24
C LYS A 758 -59.54 -53.34 -62.88
N ASP A 759 -59.62 -52.84 -61.65
CA ASP A 759 -58.76 -51.82 -61.02
C ASP A 759 -57.57 -52.41 -60.22
N PRO A 760 -56.56 -51.60 -59.82
CA PRO A 760 -55.44 -52.05 -58.98
C PRO A 760 -55.83 -52.54 -57.57
N SER A 761 -54.94 -53.33 -56.96
CA SER A 761 -55.23 -54.09 -55.74
C SER A 761 -55.05 -53.27 -54.45
N THR A 762 -55.93 -53.50 -53.47
CA THR A 762 -55.82 -52.93 -52.11
C THR A 762 -54.49 -53.25 -51.42
N VAL A 763 -53.88 -54.40 -51.75
CA VAL A 763 -52.59 -54.85 -51.21
C VAL A 763 -51.43 -53.91 -51.60
N GLU A 764 -51.52 -53.25 -52.76
CA GLU A 764 -50.47 -52.34 -53.24
C GLU A 764 -50.55 -50.96 -52.55
N LEU A 765 -51.75 -50.53 -52.16
CA LEU A 765 -51.97 -49.33 -51.37
C LEU A 765 -51.53 -49.50 -49.92
N VAL A 766 -51.85 -50.63 -49.27
CA VAL A 766 -51.43 -50.91 -47.88
C VAL A 766 -49.91 -50.88 -47.75
N LYS A 767 -49.17 -51.59 -48.63
CA LYS A 767 -47.70 -51.56 -48.64
C LYS A 767 -47.09 -50.17 -48.84
N LYS A 768 -47.81 -49.28 -49.54
CA LYS A 768 -47.38 -47.88 -49.74
C LYS A 768 -47.56 -47.05 -48.47
N ILE A 769 -48.56 -47.35 -47.65
CA ILE A 769 -48.82 -46.71 -46.36
C ILE A 769 -47.80 -47.18 -45.33
N GLU A 770 -47.60 -48.50 -45.19
CA GLU A 770 -46.59 -49.10 -44.29
C GLU A 770 -45.19 -48.51 -44.54
N GLN A 771 -44.79 -48.36 -45.81
CA GLN A 771 -43.52 -47.75 -46.20
C GLN A 771 -43.39 -46.27 -45.78
N LEU A 772 -44.49 -45.52 -45.76
CA LEU A 772 -44.49 -44.10 -45.35
C LEU A 772 -44.53 -43.95 -43.83
N GLU A 773 -45.21 -44.85 -43.11
CA GLU A 773 -45.23 -44.89 -41.64
C GLU A 773 -43.84 -45.19 -41.05
N VAL A 774 -43.07 -46.11 -41.65
CA VAL A 774 -41.67 -46.36 -41.28
C VAL A 774 -40.81 -45.11 -41.49
N ASN A 775 -40.91 -44.47 -42.66
CA ASN A 775 -40.15 -43.25 -42.96
C ASN A 775 -40.52 -42.07 -42.03
N LEU A 776 -41.78 -42.00 -41.57
CA LEU A 776 -42.23 -41.02 -40.57
C LEU A 776 -41.58 -41.30 -39.21
N ALA A 777 -41.62 -42.55 -38.73
CA ALA A 777 -41.05 -42.95 -37.45
C ALA A 777 -39.53 -42.74 -37.38
N GLU A 778 -38.80 -43.00 -38.47
CA GLU A 778 -37.37 -42.66 -38.57
C GLU A 778 -37.13 -41.14 -38.51
N SER A 779 -37.99 -40.34 -39.14
CA SER A 779 -37.90 -38.88 -39.13
C SER A 779 -38.18 -38.30 -37.75
N GLU A 780 -39.21 -38.77 -37.05
CA GLU A 780 -39.55 -38.39 -35.68
C GLU A 780 -38.43 -38.75 -34.70
N ARG A 781 -37.84 -39.93 -34.84
CA ARG A 781 -36.69 -40.37 -34.03
C ARG A 781 -35.47 -39.46 -34.23
N GLN A 782 -35.14 -39.09 -35.47
CA GLN A 782 -34.07 -38.12 -35.74
C GLN A 782 -34.36 -36.71 -35.21
N VAL A 783 -35.64 -36.30 -35.13
CA VAL A 783 -36.02 -35.02 -34.50
C VAL A 783 -35.78 -35.09 -33.00
N LEU A 784 -36.25 -36.14 -32.33
CA LEU A 784 -36.03 -36.35 -30.89
C LEU A 784 -34.54 -36.41 -30.51
N GLU A 785 -33.71 -37.08 -31.31
CA GLU A 785 -32.25 -37.11 -31.12
C GLU A 785 -31.62 -35.71 -31.26
N ARG A 786 -32.08 -34.91 -32.24
CA ARG A 786 -31.62 -33.51 -32.40
C ARG A 786 -32.13 -32.59 -31.28
N GLU A 787 -33.35 -32.77 -30.79
CA GLU A 787 -33.88 -32.01 -29.65
C GLU A 787 -33.12 -32.33 -28.35
N LEU A 788 -32.81 -33.60 -28.08
CA LEU A 788 -31.98 -34.01 -26.94
C LEU A 788 -30.57 -33.42 -27.03
N LEU A 789 -29.95 -33.42 -28.21
CA LEU A 789 -28.65 -32.77 -28.43
C LEU A 789 -28.72 -31.25 -28.20
N VAL A 790 -29.77 -30.56 -28.63
CA VAL A 790 -29.96 -29.12 -28.38
C VAL A 790 -30.20 -28.83 -26.89
N ASP A 791 -30.97 -29.68 -26.18
CA ASP A 791 -31.19 -29.53 -24.74
C ASP A 791 -29.89 -29.80 -23.95
N GLN A 792 -29.07 -30.76 -24.38
CA GLN A 792 -27.74 -31.02 -23.80
C GLN A 792 -26.75 -29.88 -24.09
N VAL A 793 -26.69 -29.37 -25.32
CA VAL A 793 -25.85 -28.23 -25.70
C VAL A 793 -26.27 -26.96 -24.95
N THR A 794 -27.56 -26.68 -24.78
CA THR A 794 -28.04 -25.50 -24.04
C THR A 794 -27.88 -25.63 -22.51
N ARG A 795 -27.91 -26.84 -21.96
CA ARG A 795 -27.52 -27.09 -20.55
C ARG A 795 -26.03 -26.87 -20.30
N LEU A 796 -25.17 -27.15 -21.28
CA LEU A 796 -23.72 -26.91 -21.19
C LEU A 796 -23.35 -25.45 -21.49
N SER A 797 -24.00 -24.81 -22.47
CA SER A 797 -23.64 -23.45 -22.91
C SER A 797 -24.16 -22.34 -22.01
N LYS A 798 -25.34 -22.50 -21.37
CA LYS A 798 -25.88 -21.49 -20.44
C LYS A 798 -24.97 -21.16 -19.26
N PRO A 799 -24.51 -22.12 -18.42
CA PRO A 799 -23.61 -21.80 -17.32
C PRO A 799 -22.26 -21.24 -17.82
N LEU A 800 -21.81 -21.61 -19.02
CA LEU A 800 -20.62 -21.01 -19.63
C LEU A 800 -20.87 -19.56 -20.08
N SER A 801 -22.05 -19.21 -20.60
CA SER A 801 -22.45 -17.83 -20.93
C SER A 801 -22.58 -16.99 -19.67
N GLU A 802 -23.33 -17.47 -18.68
CA GLU A 802 -23.50 -16.81 -17.39
C GLU A 802 -22.15 -16.62 -16.68
N GLN A 803 -21.25 -17.60 -16.73
CA GLN A 803 -19.88 -17.48 -16.21
C GLN A 803 -19.04 -16.49 -17.03
N ALA A 804 -19.16 -16.46 -18.36
CA ALA A 804 -18.45 -15.51 -19.21
C ALA A 804 -18.90 -14.07 -18.99
N GLU A 805 -20.21 -13.84 -18.87
CA GLU A 805 -20.82 -12.54 -18.55
C GLU A 805 -20.39 -12.04 -17.17
N ASN A 806 -20.42 -12.90 -16.15
CA ASN A 806 -19.88 -12.57 -14.82
C ASN A 806 -18.38 -12.26 -14.87
N CYS A 807 -17.57 -13.07 -15.57
CA CYS A 807 -16.14 -12.79 -15.79
C CYS A 807 -15.88 -11.51 -16.60
N GLN A 808 -16.80 -11.10 -17.48
CA GLN A 808 -16.74 -9.85 -18.22
C GLN A 808 -17.07 -8.67 -17.31
N GLN A 809 -18.08 -8.79 -16.45
CA GLN A 809 -18.43 -7.83 -15.41
C GLN A 809 -17.26 -7.62 -14.42
N ASP A 810 -16.63 -8.71 -13.99
CA ASP A 810 -15.44 -8.69 -13.13
C ASP A 810 -14.23 -8.05 -13.82
N ARG A 811 -13.95 -8.41 -15.07
CA ARG A 811 -12.91 -7.76 -15.90
C ARG A 811 -13.15 -6.26 -16.04
N LEU A 812 -14.40 -5.83 -16.23
CA LEU A 812 -14.76 -4.41 -16.34
C LEU A 812 -14.60 -3.69 -15.00
N SER A 813 -14.93 -4.36 -13.88
CA SER A 813 -14.63 -3.84 -12.52
C SER A 813 -13.12 -3.73 -12.27
N LEU A 814 -12.34 -4.71 -12.72
CA LEU A 814 -10.89 -4.75 -12.58
C LEU A 814 -10.23 -3.67 -13.45
N ALA A 815 -10.69 -3.47 -14.68
CA ALA A 815 -10.23 -2.40 -15.57
C ALA A 815 -10.56 -1.01 -15.02
N LYS A 816 -11.77 -0.80 -14.46
CA LYS A 816 -12.13 0.44 -13.74
C LYS A 816 -11.23 0.68 -12.53
N LYS A 817 -10.89 -0.36 -11.76
CA LYS A 817 -9.93 -0.29 -10.64
C LYS A 817 -8.49 0.01 -11.12
N LEU A 818 -8.04 -0.66 -12.19
CA LEU A 818 -6.72 -0.45 -12.80
C LEU A 818 -6.56 0.97 -13.32
N ASN A 819 -7.58 1.52 -14.00
CA ASN A 819 -7.56 2.89 -14.48
C ASN A 819 -7.54 3.91 -13.32
N LYS A 820 -8.29 3.69 -12.24
CA LYS A 820 -8.22 4.53 -11.02
C LYS A 820 -6.84 4.47 -10.33
N LEU A 821 -6.19 3.30 -10.33
CA LEU A 821 -4.81 3.18 -9.85
C LEU A 821 -3.83 3.88 -10.80
N ARG A 822 -4.04 3.82 -12.11
CA ARG A 822 -3.20 4.48 -13.11
C ARG A 822 -3.31 6.01 -13.06
N THR A 823 -4.50 6.56 -12.85
CA THR A 823 -4.67 8.00 -12.60
C THR A 823 -4.01 8.40 -11.29
N HIS A 824 -4.22 7.65 -10.19
CA HIS A 824 -3.52 7.92 -8.93
C HIS A 824 -1.99 7.88 -9.07
N ILE A 825 -1.42 6.93 -9.82
CA ILE A 825 0.03 6.87 -10.09
C ILE A 825 0.51 8.12 -10.84
N ILE A 826 -0.24 8.56 -11.86
CA ILE A 826 0.06 9.80 -12.61
C ILE A 826 -0.02 11.03 -11.69
N ASP A 827 -1.08 11.15 -10.88
CA ASP A 827 -1.27 12.24 -9.92
C ASP A 827 -0.15 12.26 -8.87
N THR A 828 0.26 11.09 -8.35
CA THR A 828 1.40 11.00 -7.43
C THR A 828 2.71 11.34 -8.12
N ASN A 829 2.91 10.96 -9.38
CA ASN A 829 4.11 11.34 -10.13
C ASN A 829 4.16 12.85 -10.40
N HIS A 830 3.04 13.50 -10.73
CA HIS A 830 2.99 14.95 -10.87
C HIS A 830 3.30 15.68 -9.56
N ARG A 831 2.77 15.19 -8.42
CA ARG A 831 3.11 15.72 -7.09
C ARG A 831 4.57 15.49 -6.73
N LEU A 832 5.12 14.31 -7.02
CA LEU A 832 6.53 13.97 -6.76
C LEU A 832 7.46 14.80 -7.66
N MET A 833 7.09 15.04 -8.93
CA MET A 833 7.78 15.97 -9.82
C MET A 833 7.77 17.40 -9.26
N ALA A 834 6.61 17.92 -8.82
CA ALA A 834 6.52 19.24 -8.21
C ALA A 834 7.40 19.36 -6.95
N ILE A 835 7.29 18.41 -6.01
CA ILE A 835 8.11 18.36 -4.80
C ILE A 835 9.61 18.22 -5.15
N SER A 836 9.96 17.46 -6.19
CA SER A 836 11.36 17.34 -6.65
C SER A 836 11.90 18.64 -7.26
N ALA A 837 11.05 19.42 -7.96
CA ALA A 837 11.41 20.72 -8.49
C ALA A 837 11.55 21.76 -7.36
N GLU A 838 10.63 21.78 -6.41
CA GLU A 838 10.72 22.60 -5.20
C GLU A 838 12.00 22.27 -4.41
N LEU A 839 12.26 20.98 -4.15
CA LEU A 839 13.47 20.51 -3.47
C LEU A 839 14.75 20.88 -4.24
N SER A 840 14.76 20.75 -5.58
CA SER A 840 15.88 21.20 -6.41
C SER A 840 16.11 22.71 -6.30
N MET A 841 15.05 23.52 -6.30
CA MET A 841 15.16 24.97 -6.10
C MET A 841 15.63 25.33 -4.69
N LYS A 842 15.18 24.62 -3.66
CA LYS A 842 15.65 24.82 -2.27
C LYS A 842 17.11 24.39 -2.10
N GLN A 843 17.54 23.31 -2.76
CA GLN A 843 18.94 22.90 -2.81
C GLN A 843 19.81 23.92 -3.53
N ALA A 844 19.38 24.43 -4.69
CA ALA A 844 20.09 25.49 -5.41
C ALA A 844 20.22 26.78 -4.58
N ALA A 845 19.14 27.19 -3.90
CA ALA A 845 19.16 28.34 -2.99
C ALA A 845 20.07 28.12 -1.77
N ALA A 846 20.06 26.92 -1.18
CA ALA A 846 20.96 26.57 -0.08
C ALA A 846 22.44 26.55 -0.51
N LEU A 847 22.73 26.10 -1.73
CA LEU A 847 24.08 26.14 -2.30
C LEU A 847 24.53 27.58 -2.62
N SER A 848 23.65 28.45 -3.13
CA SER A 848 23.92 29.89 -3.29
C SER A 848 24.28 30.53 -1.95
N LEU A 849 23.42 30.35 -0.93
CA LEU A 849 23.67 30.90 0.40
C LEU A 849 24.94 30.32 1.04
N GLN A 850 25.29 29.05 0.78
CA GLN A 850 26.55 28.46 1.25
C GLN A 850 27.77 29.00 0.49
N GLN A 851 27.63 29.39 -0.78
CA GLN A 851 28.67 30.09 -1.53
C GLN A 851 28.83 31.53 -1.01
N GLU A 852 27.74 32.27 -0.83
CA GLU A 852 27.72 33.62 -0.25
C GLU A 852 28.36 33.63 1.16
N ILE A 853 28.03 32.65 2.01
CA ILE A 853 28.66 32.49 3.32
C ILE A 853 30.17 32.27 3.19
N LYS A 854 30.62 31.36 2.32
CA LYS A 854 32.07 31.12 2.10
C LYS A 854 32.80 32.31 1.50
N GLU A 855 32.16 33.07 0.63
CA GLU A 855 32.70 34.32 0.11
C GLU A 855 32.80 35.40 1.19
N LYS A 856 31.84 35.44 2.14
CA LYS A 856 31.88 36.34 3.30
C LYS A 856 32.89 35.90 4.35
N GLU A 857 33.06 34.59 4.58
CA GLU A 857 34.13 34.01 5.38
C GLU A 857 35.49 34.38 4.77
N HIS A 858 35.75 34.12 3.49
CA HIS A 858 36.99 34.51 2.83
C HIS A 858 37.20 36.03 2.71
N GLN A 859 36.15 36.84 2.70
CA GLN A 859 36.27 38.29 2.87
C GLN A 859 36.74 38.61 4.29
N MET A 860 36.11 38.05 5.33
CA MET A 860 36.51 38.23 6.73
C MET A 860 37.93 37.72 7.03
N ASP A 861 38.33 36.57 6.47
CA ASP A 861 39.69 36.01 6.58
C ASP A 861 40.72 37.00 6.00
N ARG A 862 40.44 37.57 4.82
CA ARG A 862 41.29 38.60 4.20
C ARG A 862 41.32 39.88 5.02
N CYS A 863 40.18 40.33 5.53
CA CYS A 863 40.09 41.49 6.42
C CYS A 863 40.95 41.29 7.67
N GLN A 864 40.92 40.10 8.28
CA GLN A 864 41.71 39.74 9.45
C GLN A 864 43.22 39.68 9.11
N GLN A 865 43.60 38.97 8.04
CA GLN A 865 44.99 38.89 7.60
C GLN A 865 45.59 40.27 7.25
N GLN A 866 44.80 41.16 6.64
CA GLN A 866 45.22 42.55 6.38
C GLN A 866 45.37 43.33 7.69
N LEU A 867 44.43 43.20 8.64
CA LEU A 867 44.50 43.84 9.95
C LEU A 867 45.70 43.36 10.78
N GLU A 868 46.02 42.06 10.75
CA GLU A 868 47.22 41.46 11.37
C GLU A 868 48.51 41.98 10.74
N GLN A 869 48.50 42.27 9.43
CA GLN A 869 49.61 42.91 8.71
C GLN A 869 49.65 44.44 8.91
N GLY A 870 48.76 45.02 9.71
CA GLY A 870 48.66 46.46 9.94
C GLY A 870 48.11 47.28 8.76
N LEU A 871 47.51 46.60 7.78
CA LEU A 871 46.84 47.20 6.62
C LEU A 871 45.34 47.41 6.90
N PRO A 872 44.67 48.35 6.21
CA PRO A 872 43.23 48.53 6.36
C PRO A 872 42.46 47.28 5.89
N PRO A 873 41.44 46.80 6.64
CA PRO A 873 40.81 45.51 6.38
C PRO A 873 39.93 45.46 5.12
N CYS A 874 39.45 46.61 4.62
CA CYS A 874 38.68 46.68 3.38
C CYS A 874 39.21 47.83 2.49
N PRO A 875 39.17 47.71 1.15
CA PRO A 875 39.54 48.80 0.25
C PRO A 875 38.63 50.03 0.40
N GLU A 876 37.35 49.83 0.75
CA GLU A 876 36.40 50.90 1.07
C GLU A 876 36.83 51.68 2.32
N ILE A 877 37.24 50.98 3.38
CA ILE A 877 37.76 51.55 4.62
C ILE A 877 39.11 52.25 4.37
N GLU A 878 39.95 51.70 3.47
CA GLU A 878 41.16 52.39 3.02
C GLU A 878 40.82 53.68 2.25
N GLU A 879 39.80 53.68 1.40
CA GLU A 879 39.35 54.89 0.72
C GLU A 879 38.81 55.94 1.69
N GLU A 880 38.04 55.55 2.69
CA GLU A 880 37.57 56.45 3.74
C GLU A 880 38.72 56.99 4.59
N TRP A 881 39.69 56.15 4.95
CA TRP A 881 40.93 56.58 5.60
C TRP A 881 41.71 57.57 4.72
N ARG A 882 41.84 57.31 3.41
CA ARG A 882 42.44 58.24 2.42
C ARG A 882 41.64 59.54 2.29
N ARG A 883 40.29 59.52 2.36
CA ARG A 883 39.43 60.72 2.41
C ARG A 883 39.72 61.52 3.69
N MET A 884 39.69 60.88 4.85
CA MET A 884 40.03 61.49 6.15
C MET A 884 41.45 62.06 6.21
N LEU A 885 42.45 61.39 5.62
CA LEU A 885 43.82 61.89 5.54
C LEU A 885 43.93 63.12 4.63
N ARG A 886 43.24 63.12 3.49
CA ARG A 886 43.16 64.29 2.59
C ARG A 886 42.52 65.49 3.28
N ASP A 887 41.45 65.28 4.04
CA ASP A 887 40.77 66.35 4.76
C ASP A 887 41.52 66.82 6.02
N LYS A 888 42.29 65.95 6.69
CA LYS A 888 43.25 66.37 7.71
C LYS A 888 44.37 67.24 7.11
N LYS A 889 44.92 66.85 5.96
CA LYS A 889 45.90 67.65 5.19
C LYS A 889 45.31 68.91 4.54
N ARG A 890 43.99 68.98 4.37
CA ARG A 890 43.28 70.22 4.02
C ARG A 890 43.27 71.14 5.24
N ARG A 891 42.64 70.71 6.34
CA ARG A 891 42.54 71.46 7.61
C ARG A 891 43.87 71.93 8.19
N GLN A 892 44.97 71.18 7.98
CA GLN A 892 46.32 71.62 8.32
C GLN A 892 46.80 72.78 7.45
N ARG A 893 46.74 72.68 6.11
CA ARG A 893 47.09 73.81 5.23
C ARG A 893 46.18 75.01 5.46
N ASP A 894 44.88 74.79 5.64
CA ASP A 894 43.91 75.83 5.96
C ASP A 894 44.27 76.55 7.29
N LYS A 895 45.01 75.90 8.19
CA LYS A 895 45.50 76.46 9.46
C LYS A 895 46.87 77.12 9.28
N GLU A 896 47.81 76.48 8.60
CA GLU A 896 49.14 77.01 8.24
C GLU A 896 49.04 78.28 7.38
N GLU A 897 48.02 78.41 6.52
CA GLU A 897 47.72 79.64 5.79
C GLU A 897 47.12 80.74 6.69
N ARG A 898 46.31 80.38 7.69
CA ARG A 898 45.83 81.35 8.70
C ARG A 898 46.93 81.82 9.65
N GLU A 899 47.86 80.93 9.99
CA GLU A 899 49.02 81.28 10.82
C GLU A 899 50.00 82.15 10.03
N ARG A 900 50.28 81.86 8.75
CA ARG A 900 51.05 82.79 7.90
C ARG A 900 50.35 84.12 7.67
N LEU A 901 49.02 84.15 7.52
CA LEU A 901 48.29 85.42 7.41
C LEU A 901 48.34 86.23 8.71
N ALA A 902 48.31 85.58 9.88
CA ALA A 902 48.49 86.24 11.17
C ALA A 902 49.93 86.76 11.35
N GLU A 903 50.95 85.98 10.96
CA GLU A 903 52.35 86.43 10.93
C GLU A 903 52.55 87.60 9.96
N GLU A 904 51.94 87.55 8.76
CA GLU A 904 51.94 88.68 7.81
C GLU A 904 51.18 89.89 8.40
N GLU A 905 50.08 89.72 9.12
CA GLU A 905 49.37 90.80 9.81
C GLU A 905 50.18 91.42 10.97
N GLU A 906 50.96 90.64 11.73
CA GLU A 906 51.89 91.16 12.74
C GLU A 906 53.07 91.91 12.11
N TRP A 907 53.72 91.35 11.08
CA TRP A 907 54.82 92.00 10.36
C TRP A 907 54.40 93.28 9.61
N ASN A 908 53.12 93.41 9.24
CA ASN A 908 52.58 94.57 8.56
C ASN A 908 52.12 95.70 9.50
N GLN A 909 52.12 95.50 10.83
CA GLN A 909 51.87 96.55 11.81
C GLN A 909 53.12 97.42 12.03
N LEU A 910 53.00 98.73 11.78
CA LEU A 910 54.00 99.70 12.25
C LEU A 910 53.85 99.94 13.76
N PRO A 911 54.90 100.39 14.48
CA PRO A 911 54.84 100.76 15.91
C PRO A 911 53.80 101.84 16.27
N ASN A 912 53.18 102.47 15.26
CA ASN A 912 52.14 103.49 15.40
C ASN A 912 50.71 102.90 15.35
N GLY A 913 50.56 101.59 15.13
CA GLY A 913 49.26 100.91 15.03
C GLY A 913 48.58 100.93 13.66
N GLU A 914 49.27 101.42 12.62
CA GLU A 914 48.78 101.39 11.23
C GLU A 914 49.32 100.17 10.46
N TYR A 915 48.44 99.47 9.75
CA TYR A 915 48.79 98.34 8.89
C TYR A 915 49.19 98.81 7.48
N THR A 916 50.26 98.25 6.91
CA THR A 916 50.70 98.57 5.54
C THR A 916 50.80 97.32 4.67
N THR A 917 50.65 97.46 3.35
CA THR A 917 50.73 96.34 2.37
C THR A 917 51.89 96.50 1.38
N ALA A 918 52.95 97.21 1.79
CA ALA A 918 54.10 97.51 0.95
C ALA A 918 55.31 96.68 1.39
N GLU A 919 55.92 95.93 0.46
CA GLU A 919 57.21 95.24 0.72
C GLU A 919 58.22 96.23 1.32
N THR A 920 58.74 95.92 2.51
CA THR A 920 59.84 96.66 3.13
C THR A 920 61.07 96.58 2.23
N ARG A 921 61.41 97.71 1.59
CA ARG A 921 62.60 97.79 0.73
C ARG A 921 63.84 97.44 1.56
N PRO A 922 64.68 96.47 1.16
CA PRO A 922 65.86 96.05 1.93
C PRO A 922 66.91 97.15 2.21
N ASN A 923 66.79 98.32 1.58
CA ASN A 923 67.70 99.46 1.69
C ASN A 923 67.00 100.70 2.28
N ALA A 924 66.33 100.57 3.43
CA ALA A 924 65.85 101.71 4.19
C ALA A 924 67.02 102.38 4.94
N TYR A 925 67.39 103.60 4.57
CA TYR A 925 68.64 104.24 5.01
C TYR A 925 68.54 104.92 6.40
N ILE A 926 68.06 104.21 7.42
CA ILE A 926 68.05 104.72 8.82
C ILE A 926 68.27 103.55 9.80
N PRO A 927 69.43 103.44 10.47
CA PRO A 927 69.61 102.57 11.63
C PRO A 927 68.75 103.06 12.80
N GLN A 928 68.00 102.17 13.45
CA GLN A 928 67.02 102.52 14.50
C GLN A 928 67.65 102.78 15.90
N THR A 929 68.96 102.99 15.99
CA THR A 929 69.72 102.91 17.26
C THR A 929 70.59 104.11 17.62
N ASP A 930 70.62 105.18 16.82
CA ASP A 930 71.41 106.39 17.11
C ASP A 930 70.59 107.69 16.93
N THR A 931 70.93 108.72 17.72
CA THR A 931 70.02 109.84 18.03
C THR A 931 69.99 111.02 17.05
N LEU A 932 70.80 111.03 15.99
CA LEU A 932 70.82 112.11 14.98
C LEU A 932 71.09 111.58 13.55
N PRO A 933 70.36 112.04 12.50
CA PRO A 933 70.44 111.47 11.16
C PRO A 933 71.43 112.18 10.23
N LEU A 934 72.42 111.45 9.68
CA LEU A 934 73.23 111.88 8.53
C LEU A 934 73.50 110.69 7.57
N PRO A 935 73.21 110.81 6.26
CA PRO A 935 73.43 109.72 5.29
C PRO A 935 74.89 109.69 4.77
N LYS A 936 75.40 108.48 4.47
CA LYS A 936 76.69 108.30 3.76
C LYS A 936 76.43 107.94 2.28
N PRO A 937 77.28 108.38 1.34
CA PRO A 937 77.15 107.97 -0.06
C PRO A 937 77.42 106.46 -0.26
N TYR A 938 76.83 105.88 -1.31
CA TYR A 938 77.06 104.50 -1.70
C TYR A 938 78.47 104.30 -2.32
N GLY A 939 79.08 103.15 -2.04
CA GLY A 939 80.33 102.72 -2.67
C GLY A 939 80.14 102.28 -4.13
N ALA A 940 81.25 101.95 -4.80
CA ALA A 940 81.35 101.79 -6.26
C ALA A 940 80.56 100.61 -6.90
N GLN A 941 79.71 99.90 -6.17
CA GLN A 941 78.79 98.88 -6.69
C GLN A 941 77.41 98.99 -6.01
N PRO A 942 76.40 99.62 -6.64
CA PRO A 942 75.05 99.66 -6.11
C PRO A 942 74.33 98.30 -6.36
N PRO A 943 73.63 97.73 -5.36
CA PRO A 943 72.93 96.46 -5.52
C PRO A 943 71.67 96.60 -6.41
N PHE A 944 71.68 95.93 -7.56
CA PHE A 944 70.58 95.89 -8.53
C PHE A 944 69.61 94.75 -8.22
N ARG A 945 68.30 95.05 -8.04
CA ARG A 945 67.23 94.04 -7.89
C ARG A 945 66.82 93.57 -9.30
N PRO A 946 67.02 92.29 -9.69
CA PRO A 946 66.63 91.82 -11.02
C PRO A 946 65.12 91.94 -11.24
N SER A 947 64.72 92.39 -12.43
CA SER A 947 63.33 92.42 -12.86
C SER A 947 62.77 91.00 -13.03
N GLN A 948 61.55 90.74 -12.54
CA GLN A 948 60.89 89.44 -12.67
C GLN A 948 60.65 89.07 -14.14
N PRO A 949 60.78 87.78 -14.53
CA PRO A 949 60.43 87.32 -15.88
C PRO A 949 58.95 87.57 -16.19
N GLY A 950 58.65 88.22 -17.32
CA GLY A 950 57.28 88.45 -17.76
C GLY A 950 56.54 87.15 -18.09
N ALA A 951 55.22 87.14 -17.86
CA ALA A 951 54.33 85.97 -17.95
C ALA A 951 54.15 85.35 -19.37
N SER A 952 55.03 85.69 -20.33
CA SER A 952 55.05 85.14 -21.70
C SER A 952 56.09 84.02 -21.89
N MET A 953 56.91 83.71 -20.88
CA MET A 953 57.80 82.54 -20.95
C MET A 953 56.99 81.24 -20.92
N ARG A 954 56.90 80.57 -22.07
CA ARG A 954 56.32 79.22 -22.18
C ARG A 954 57.11 78.24 -21.31
N HIS A 955 56.50 77.74 -20.24
CA HIS A 955 57.10 76.71 -19.39
C HIS A 955 57.38 75.43 -20.20
N ILE A 956 58.66 75.14 -20.44
CA ILE A 956 59.09 73.84 -20.95
C ILE A 956 58.79 72.80 -19.86
N ARG A 957 57.73 72.01 -20.05
CA ARG A 957 57.44 70.86 -19.19
C ARG A 957 58.62 69.89 -19.28
N LYS A 958 59.28 69.60 -18.16
CA LYS A 958 60.21 68.48 -18.07
C LYS A 958 59.43 67.19 -18.39
N PRO A 959 59.94 66.30 -19.27
CA PRO A 959 59.26 65.05 -19.57
C PRO A 959 59.20 64.17 -18.32
N THR A 960 58.00 63.74 -17.95
CA THR A 960 57.81 62.72 -16.90
C THR A 960 58.25 61.38 -17.45
N LEU A 961 59.33 60.82 -16.89
CA LEU A 961 59.71 59.43 -17.14
C LEU A 961 58.54 58.53 -16.72
N LYS A 962 58.12 57.62 -17.60
CA LYS A 962 57.23 56.53 -17.21
C LYS A 962 57.98 55.62 -16.21
N PRO A 963 57.33 55.10 -15.16
CA PRO A 963 57.89 53.97 -14.43
C PRO A 963 58.06 52.79 -15.39
N LEU A 964 59.12 52.01 -15.20
CA LEU A 964 59.26 50.71 -15.83
C LEU A 964 58.33 49.72 -15.12
N GLU A 965 57.62 48.92 -15.91
CA GLU A 965 56.87 47.76 -15.41
C GLU A 965 57.86 46.62 -15.10
N ILE A 966 57.65 45.97 -13.96
CA ILE A 966 58.25 44.68 -13.53
C ILE A 966 57.11 43.90 -12.89
#